data_AF-A0A433JZM8-F1
#
_entry.id   AF-A0A433JZM8-F1
#
_cell.length_a   1.000
_cell.length_b   1.000
_cell.length_c   1.000
_cell.angle_alpha   90.00
_cell.angle_beta   90.00
_cell.angle_gamma   90.00
#
_symmetry.space_group_name_H-M   'P 1'
#
loop_
_entity.id
_entity.type
_entity.pdbx_description
1 polymer ?
#
loop_
_entity_poly.entity_id
_entity_poly.type
_entity_poly.pdbx_seq_one_letter_code
_entity_poly.pdbx_strand_id
1 'polypeptide(L)'
;MLAEQIKKFISDLASKCVLPIDSELHKQLDSYFALKDSKTSLSAEDYRVLEEIFARRRAAIKLTMDDYTIVIDGANQLWTNLAKELAAASGKTYIKILFPDITNIVDPISLSALNETTNTDNLYLGPDGRSLYRKFGLCEHLVANLKKFDKEELSGANVLSTKRLDSHDPLTHLTVEELARLNACKSNRAIEVERIPYLNFWDFLNTRVFTKLNPTNELPLSLMAYFLPLIGQYFTLQVSGQPFEQFKEELNNFLTHLYKHDKEEINQFYGLHFEISGKKYYLLDFLIELNNATDYNLDTKLKGLLNALYALNPALYLKTPGASSLYCSAKPVLDGSALNRCRLFLLSLFSYNFNCDFWNKTRISICDKENEVPSQVAQLYKRFSSAISASNEEEMVRVYEAVMDETVAAQAKASSWSKIWACIAPSSFSTWFEAVKTDSLGLQWYDPKLIVHALINFRAPTAAIGCIVEGFLDEAIRTYCQNPPISRFQKHMRINLLFNQLLNDLESAPERDVLLQLLDLAATQDYRASFINNCIHYLGHRLQKINGNRTGDARVSFFAGSRSVEQLKTKIAAERYLSVSEVVEEYRKELEESSEGLSTSRPERRKSLLKYIYDRQSPILTREEEIEAEERVSVELLIRR
;
A
#
# COMPACT_ATOMS: atom_id res chain seq x y z
N MET A 1 -47.80 33.03 -11.25
CA MET A 1 -47.98 31.75 -11.99
C MET A 1 -46.60 31.21 -12.37
N LEU A 2 -46.41 29.90 -12.57
CA LEU A 2 -45.08 29.32 -12.82
C LEU A 2 -44.39 29.87 -14.09
N ALA A 3 -45.15 30.20 -15.14
CA ALA A 3 -44.63 30.85 -16.35
C ALA A 3 -44.06 32.26 -16.09
N GLU A 4 -44.67 33.01 -15.17
CA GLU A 4 -44.17 34.32 -14.74
C GLU A 4 -42.86 34.19 -13.95
N GLN A 5 -42.75 33.17 -13.10
CA GLN A 5 -41.52 32.88 -12.37
C GLN A 5 -40.36 32.49 -13.30
N ILE A 6 -40.63 31.72 -14.36
CA ILE A 6 -39.64 31.40 -15.39
C ILE A 6 -39.15 32.66 -16.10
N LYS A 7 -40.05 33.58 -16.49
CA LYS A 7 -39.64 34.85 -17.12
C LYS A 7 -38.81 35.71 -16.19
N LYS A 8 -39.16 35.77 -14.91
CA LYS A 8 -38.35 36.45 -13.89
C LYS A 8 -36.98 35.81 -13.78
N PHE A 9 -36.90 34.48 -13.72
CA PHE A 9 -35.65 33.73 -13.69
C PHE A 9 -34.77 34.04 -14.92
N ILE A 10 -35.34 34.08 -16.13
CA ILE A 10 -34.61 34.41 -17.36
C ILE A 10 -34.00 35.81 -17.27
N SER A 11 -34.80 36.80 -16.84
CA SER A 11 -34.32 38.17 -16.62
C SER A 11 -33.21 38.23 -15.57
N ASP A 12 -33.39 37.54 -14.44
CA ASP A 12 -32.41 37.54 -13.36
C ASP A 12 -31.11 36.86 -13.80
N LEU A 13 -31.20 35.77 -14.57
CA LEU A 13 -30.06 35.03 -15.11
C LEU A 13 -29.26 35.91 -16.08
N ALA A 14 -29.91 36.72 -16.92
CA ALA A 14 -29.23 37.67 -17.80
C ALA A 14 -28.32 38.65 -17.03
N SER A 15 -28.79 39.12 -15.86
CA SER A 15 -28.08 40.11 -15.04
C SER A 15 -26.96 39.52 -14.17
N LYS A 16 -27.03 38.21 -13.88
CA LYS A 16 -26.11 37.49 -12.97
C LYS A 16 -25.35 36.37 -13.67
N CYS A 17 -25.35 36.32 -14.99
CA CYS A 17 -24.68 35.29 -15.78
C CYS A 17 -23.16 35.37 -15.60
N VAL A 18 -22.59 34.42 -14.85
CA VAL A 18 -21.13 34.34 -14.65
C VAL A 18 -20.51 33.23 -15.50
N LEU A 19 -21.27 32.19 -15.85
CA LEU A 19 -20.75 31.00 -16.53
C LEU A 19 -21.11 30.97 -18.02
N PRO A 20 -20.22 30.46 -18.90
CA PRO A 20 -20.51 30.31 -20.32
C PRO A 20 -21.76 29.48 -20.59
N ILE A 21 -21.95 28.38 -19.85
CA ILE A 21 -23.13 27.52 -19.97
C ILE A 21 -24.42 28.25 -19.58
N ASP A 22 -24.39 29.09 -18.55
CA ASP A 22 -25.56 29.87 -18.12
C ASP A 22 -25.98 30.87 -19.21
N SER A 23 -25.01 31.47 -19.90
CA SER A 23 -25.26 32.38 -21.02
C SER A 23 -25.88 31.67 -22.23
N GLU A 24 -25.45 30.45 -22.53
CA GLU A 24 -26.03 29.62 -23.59
C GLU A 24 -27.46 29.21 -23.26
N LEU A 25 -27.68 28.68 -22.05
CA LEU A 25 -28.99 28.23 -21.60
C LEU A 25 -29.98 29.39 -21.45
N HIS A 26 -29.51 30.58 -21.04
CA HIS A 26 -30.32 31.79 -21.04
C HIS A 26 -30.90 32.09 -22.43
N LYS A 27 -30.07 32.07 -23.49
CA LYS A 27 -30.54 32.32 -24.86
C LYS A 27 -31.58 31.31 -25.31
N GLN A 28 -31.38 30.04 -24.96
CA GLN A 28 -32.33 28.98 -25.26
C GLN A 28 -33.67 29.18 -24.54
N LEU A 29 -33.62 29.49 -23.23
CA LEU A 29 -34.82 29.75 -22.43
C LEU A 29 -35.57 30.98 -22.92
N ASP A 30 -34.86 32.07 -23.20
CA ASP A 30 -35.45 33.31 -23.71
C ASP A 30 -36.15 33.07 -25.04
N SER A 31 -35.47 32.41 -26.00
CA SER A 31 -36.08 32.06 -27.28
C SER A 31 -37.31 31.17 -27.15
N TYR A 32 -37.35 30.25 -26.18
CA TYR A 32 -38.46 29.31 -26.01
C TYR A 32 -39.66 29.92 -25.27
N PHE A 33 -39.40 30.78 -24.28
CA PHE A 33 -40.44 31.35 -23.41
C PHE A 33 -40.85 32.80 -23.79
N ALA A 34 -40.16 33.47 -24.71
CA ALA A 34 -40.43 34.86 -25.10
C ALA A 34 -41.89 35.12 -25.50
N LEU A 35 -42.48 34.23 -26.30
CA LEU A 35 -43.84 34.40 -26.84
C LEU A 35 -44.94 33.76 -25.96
N LYS A 36 -44.58 33.06 -24.88
CA LYS A 36 -45.58 32.42 -24.01
C LYS A 36 -46.21 33.45 -23.08
N ASP A 37 -47.53 33.41 -22.92
CA ASP A 37 -48.21 34.26 -21.94
C ASP A 37 -47.82 33.84 -20.50
N SER A 38 -47.47 34.82 -19.67
CA SER A 38 -47.08 34.65 -18.27
C SER A 38 -48.21 34.07 -17.40
N LYS A 39 -49.46 34.14 -17.90
CA LYS A 39 -50.65 33.61 -17.21
C LYS A 39 -51.02 32.18 -17.61
N THR A 40 -50.35 31.59 -18.59
CA THR A 40 -50.67 30.22 -19.06
C THR A 40 -50.01 29.17 -18.17
N SER A 41 -50.69 28.06 -17.94
CA SER A 41 -50.11 26.88 -17.31
C SER A 41 -49.05 26.24 -18.21
N LEU A 42 -48.01 25.65 -17.61
CA LEU A 42 -46.98 24.96 -18.37
C LEU A 42 -47.51 23.67 -19.00
N SER A 43 -47.13 23.43 -20.25
CA SER A 43 -47.43 22.17 -20.96
C SER A 43 -46.46 21.05 -20.58
N ALA A 44 -46.78 19.80 -20.90
CA ALA A 44 -45.85 18.68 -20.71
C ALA A 44 -44.53 18.86 -21.49
N GLU A 45 -44.59 19.50 -22.66
CA GLU A 45 -43.41 19.82 -23.46
C GLU A 45 -42.52 20.86 -22.75
N ASP A 46 -43.13 21.81 -22.03
CA ASP A 46 -42.40 22.85 -21.32
C ASP A 46 -41.57 22.25 -20.19
N TYR A 47 -42.15 21.30 -19.45
CA TYR A 47 -41.42 20.55 -18.42
C TYR A 47 -40.28 19.74 -19.03
N ARG A 48 -40.49 19.08 -20.18
CA ARG A 48 -39.43 18.32 -20.86
C ARG A 48 -38.25 19.21 -21.25
N VAL A 49 -38.52 20.38 -21.83
CA VAL A 49 -37.48 21.35 -22.20
C VAL A 49 -36.73 21.86 -20.97
N LEU A 50 -37.43 22.19 -19.89
CA LEU A 50 -36.78 22.62 -18.65
C LEU A 50 -35.91 21.51 -18.05
N GLU A 51 -36.38 20.27 -18.03
CA GLU A 51 -35.61 19.12 -17.52
C GLU A 51 -34.33 18.90 -18.33
N GLU A 52 -34.39 19.01 -19.66
CA GLU A 52 -33.22 18.92 -20.52
C GLU A 52 -32.21 20.04 -20.22
N ILE A 53 -32.70 21.27 -20.00
CA ILE A 53 -31.87 22.43 -19.65
C ILE A 53 -31.17 22.24 -18.30
N PHE A 54 -31.89 21.76 -17.28
CA PHE A 54 -31.28 21.42 -15.98
C PHE A 54 -30.23 20.31 -16.12
N ALA A 55 -30.51 19.26 -16.91
CA ALA A 55 -29.56 18.18 -17.15
C ALA A 55 -28.28 18.66 -17.86
N ARG A 56 -28.43 19.51 -18.89
CA ARG A 56 -27.29 20.11 -19.61
C ARG A 56 -26.45 20.99 -18.70
N ARG A 57 -27.09 21.84 -17.88
CA ARG A 57 -26.37 22.63 -16.89
C ARG A 57 -25.62 21.74 -15.90
N ARG A 58 -26.30 20.74 -15.34
CA ARG A 58 -25.70 19.80 -14.39
C ARG A 58 -24.45 19.16 -14.99
N ALA A 59 -24.52 18.66 -16.22
CA ALA A 59 -23.38 18.04 -16.88
C ALA A 59 -22.17 18.99 -17.03
N ALA A 60 -22.41 20.28 -17.27
CA ALA A 60 -21.35 21.27 -17.45
C ALA A 60 -20.68 21.72 -16.14
N ILE A 61 -21.43 21.80 -15.03
CA ILE A 61 -20.91 22.27 -13.74
C ILE A 61 -20.49 21.13 -12.80
N LYS A 62 -20.92 19.90 -13.09
CA LYS A 62 -20.60 18.73 -12.27
C LYS A 62 -19.07 18.56 -12.22
N LEU A 63 -18.54 18.32 -11.01
CA LEU A 63 -17.10 18.21 -10.74
C LEU A 63 -16.30 19.52 -10.92
N THR A 64 -16.96 20.67 -11.02
CA THR A 64 -16.31 21.99 -11.06
C THR A 64 -16.58 22.74 -9.76
N MET A 65 -15.88 23.87 -9.54
CA MET A 65 -16.13 24.74 -8.38
C MET A 65 -17.53 25.37 -8.39
N ASP A 66 -18.24 25.31 -9.51
CA ASP A 66 -19.60 25.81 -9.69
C ASP A 66 -20.69 24.75 -9.43
N ASP A 67 -20.30 23.56 -8.96
CA ASP A 67 -21.22 22.49 -8.57
C ASP A 67 -22.17 22.94 -7.44
N TYR A 68 -23.45 22.58 -7.52
CA TYR A 68 -24.48 22.87 -6.52
C TYR A 68 -24.16 22.40 -5.10
N THR A 69 -23.28 21.39 -4.96
CA THR A 69 -22.83 20.85 -3.66
C THR A 69 -21.66 21.63 -3.05
N ILE A 70 -20.99 22.49 -3.85
CA ILE A 70 -19.80 23.25 -3.46
C ILE A 70 -20.16 24.73 -3.21
N VAL A 71 -20.92 25.34 -4.11
CA VAL A 71 -21.35 26.75 -4.04
C VAL A 71 -22.87 26.85 -4.19
N ILE A 72 -23.53 27.55 -3.27
CA ILE A 72 -24.99 27.73 -3.28
C ILE A 72 -25.44 29.10 -3.76
N ASP A 73 -24.55 30.10 -3.74
CA ASP A 73 -24.89 31.49 -4.04
C ASP A 73 -24.84 31.81 -5.55
N GLY A 74 -25.14 33.06 -5.91
CA GLY A 74 -25.03 33.55 -7.28
C GLY A 74 -26.01 32.86 -8.24
N ALA A 75 -25.50 32.37 -9.37
CA ALA A 75 -26.31 31.67 -10.37
C ALA A 75 -26.94 30.39 -9.79
N ASN A 76 -26.22 29.65 -8.95
CA ASN A 76 -26.73 28.41 -8.35
C ASN A 76 -27.98 28.64 -7.48
N GLN A 77 -28.07 29.79 -6.81
CA GLN A 77 -29.26 30.17 -6.05
C GLN A 77 -30.48 30.39 -6.96
N LEU A 78 -30.29 31.01 -8.13
CA LEU A 78 -31.36 31.23 -9.11
C LEU A 78 -31.90 29.89 -9.62
N TRP A 79 -30.99 29.00 -10.05
CA TRP A 79 -31.35 27.66 -10.54
C TRP A 79 -32.03 26.81 -9.46
N THR A 80 -31.55 26.89 -8.21
CA THR A 80 -32.15 26.19 -7.07
C THR A 80 -33.56 26.70 -6.77
N ASN A 81 -33.79 28.02 -6.83
CA ASN A 81 -35.11 28.60 -6.62
C ASN A 81 -36.11 28.15 -7.70
N LEU A 82 -35.70 28.21 -8.98
CA LEU A 82 -36.53 27.73 -10.07
C LEU A 82 -36.85 26.23 -9.92
N ALA A 83 -35.88 25.40 -9.54
CA ALA A 83 -36.11 23.98 -9.30
C ALA A 83 -37.12 23.72 -8.18
N LYS A 84 -37.10 24.52 -7.10
CA LYS A 84 -38.09 24.43 -6.00
C LYS A 84 -39.50 24.80 -6.45
N GLU A 85 -39.63 25.83 -7.29
CA GLU A 85 -40.92 26.21 -7.87
C GLU A 85 -41.47 25.15 -8.82
N LEU A 86 -40.59 24.55 -9.65
CA LEU A 86 -40.95 23.45 -10.55
C LEU A 86 -41.31 22.17 -9.82
N ALA A 87 -40.67 21.88 -8.68
CA ALA A 87 -40.96 20.70 -7.88
C ALA A 87 -42.41 20.67 -7.39
N ALA A 88 -42.96 21.83 -7.01
CA ALA A 88 -44.34 21.95 -6.56
C ALA A 88 -45.38 21.56 -7.64
N ALA A 89 -45.01 21.64 -8.92
CA ALA A 89 -45.92 21.41 -10.05
C ALA A 89 -45.64 20.13 -10.85
N SER A 90 -44.42 19.58 -10.79
CA SER A 90 -43.98 18.44 -11.62
C SER A 90 -44.11 17.06 -10.95
N GLY A 91 -44.40 17.00 -9.64
CA GLY A 91 -44.38 15.76 -8.87
C GLY A 91 -42.97 15.19 -8.64
N LYS A 92 -41.92 15.90 -9.10
CA LYS A 92 -40.52 15.60 -8.82
C LYS A 92 -40.04 16.45 -7.65
N THR A 93 -39.03 15.97 -6.94
CA THR A 93 -38.37 16.74 -5.89
C THR A 93 -37.38 17.71 -6.53
N TYR A 94 -37.15 18.87 -5.93
CA TYR A 94 -36.22 19.84 -6.51
C TYR A 94 -34.79 19.28 -6.62
N ILE A 95 -34.41 18.35 -5.72
CA ILE A 95 -33.15 17.59 -5.81
C ILE A 95 -33.12 16.76 -7.09
N LYS A 96 -34.21 16.07 -7.46
CA LYS A 96 -34.24 15.28 -8.70
C LYS A 96 -34.24 16.14 -9.97
N ILE A 97 -34.69 17.40 -9.86
CA ILE A 97 -34.61 18.38 -10.94
C ILE A 97 -33.18 18.91 -11.09
N LEU A 98 -32.51 19.29 -9.99
CA LEU A 98 -31.13 19.78 -10.00
C LEU A 98 -30.09 18.69 -10.33
N PHE A 99 -30.37 17.47 -9.90
CA PHE A 99 -29.48 16.32 -10.01
C PHE A 99 -30.17 15.13 -10.69
N PRO A 100 -30.49 15.25 -11.99
CA PRO A 100 -31.25 14.24 -12.71
C PRO A 100 -30.51 12.89 -12.79
N ASP A 101 -29.18 12.91 -12.78
CA ASP A 101 -28.28 11.75 -12.87
C ASP A 101 -28.09 10.99 -11.55
N ILE A 102 -28.63 11.50 -10.43
CA ILE A 102 -28.51 10.85 -9.12
C ILE A 102 -29.45 9.66 -8.99
N THR A 103 -28.91 8.54 -8.50
CA THR A 103 -29.59 7.24 -8.42
C THR A 103 -30.27 7.01 -7.08
N ASN A 104 -29.69 7.51 -5.98
CA ASN A 104 -30.25 7.29 -4.66
C ASN A 104 -31.31 8.34 -4.27
N ILE A 105 -32.30 7.88 -3.52
CA ILE A 105 -33.39 8.72 -2.98
C ILE A 105 -33.30 8.88 -1.46
N VAL A 106 -32.45 8.09 -0.82
CA VAL A 106 -32.23 8.05 0.63
C VAL A 106 -30.72 8.18 0.90
N ASP A 107 -30.38 8.91 1.97
CA ASP A 107 -29.01 8.98 2.49
C ASP A 107 -28.64 7.64 3.16
N PRO A 108 -27.57 6.94 2.72
CA PRO A 108 -27.18 5.65 3.29
C PRO A 108 -26.72 5.72 4.76
N ILE A 109 -26.33 6.91 5.23
CA ILE A 109 -25.81 7.08 6.59
C ILE A 109 -26.96 7.19 7.59
N SER A 110 -27.84 8.17 7.38
CA SER A 110 -28.96 8.50 8.27
C SER A 110 -30.26 7.79 7.91
N LEU A 111 -30.34 7.12 6.76
CA LEU A 111 -31.55 6.50 6.20
C LEU A 111 -32.70 7.49 5.95
N SER A 112 -32.41 8.79 5.94
CA SER A 112 -33.39 9.85 5.70
C SER A 112 -33.56 10.12 4.20
N ALA A 113 -34.77 10.47 3.77
CA ALA A 113 -35.06 10.74 2.36
C ALA A 113 -34.41 12.05 1.91
N LEU A 114 -33.65 12.03 0.80
CA LEU A 114 -32.86 13.18 0.33
C LEU A 114 -33.72 14.39 -0.02
N ASN A 115 -34.99 14.19 -0.35
CA ASN A 115 -35.95 15.24 -0.67
C ASN A 115 -36.35 16.12 0.53
N GLU A 116 -36.13 15.66 1.76
CA GLU A 116 -36.32 16.48 2.97
C GLU A 116 -35.20 17.53 3.14
N THR A 117 -34.14 17.46 2.33
CA THR A 117 -33.02 18.41 2.42
C THR A 117 -33.49 19.76 1.89
N THR A 118 -33.42 20.83 2.68
CA THR A 118 -33.90 22.15 2.26
C THR A 118 -32.90 22.91 1.38
N ASN A 119 -31.60 22.64 1.53
CA ASN A 119 -30.51 23.34 0.86
C ASN A 119 -29.41 22.36 0.41
N THR A 120 -28.79 22.63 -0.75
CA THR A 120 -27.75 21.77 -1.32
C THR A 120 -26.39 21.88 -0.63
N ASP A 121 -26.21 22.88 0.24
CA ASP A 121 -24.99 23.03 1.07
C ASP A 121 -24.80 21.89 2.08
N ASN A 122 -25.88 21.23 2.49
CA ASN A 122 -25.83 20.02 3.30
C ASN A 122 -25.56 18.76 2.46
N LEU A 123 -25.39 18.87 1.14
CA LEU A 123 -25.16 17.71 0.28
C LEU A 123 -23.70 17.64 -0.15
N TYR A 124 -23.21 16.43 -0.32
CA TYR A 124 -21.96 16.16 -1.03
C TYR A 124 -22.15 14.97 -1.96
N LEU A 125 -21.35 14.94 -3.03
CA LEU A 125 -21.40 13.91 -4.05
C LEU A 125 -20.38 12.80 -3.74
N GLY A 126 -20.82 11.55 -3.84
CA GLY A 126 -19.98 10.37 -3.66
C GLY A 126 -18.92 10.18 -4.74
N PRO A 127 -18.09 9.13 -4.59
CA PRO A 127 -17.01 8.81 -5.51
C PRO A 127 -17.52 8.31 -6.87
N ASP A 128 -18.72 7.73 -6.92
CA ASP A 128 -19.38 7.31 -8.16
C ASP A 128 -19.88 8.50 -9.01
N GLY A 129 -19.89 9.69 -8.44
CA GLY A 129 -20.49 10.88 -9.04
C GLY A 129 -22.00 10.76 -9.28
N ARG A 130 -22.67 9.76 -8.69
CA ARG A 130 -24.09 9.41 -8.93
C ARG A 130 -24.89 9.24 -7.64
N SER A 131 -24.22 9.24 -6.49
CA SER A 131 -24.87 9.18 -5.18
C SER A 131 -24.68 10.48 -4.40
N LEU A 132 -25.75 10.98 -3.79
CA LEU A 132 -25.73 12.12 -2.88
C LEU A 132 -25.83 11.68 -1.42
N TYR A 133 -25.11 12.40 -0.56
CA TYR A 133 -25.01 12.14 0.87
C TYR A 133 -25.22 13.43 1.66
N ARG A 134 -25.69 13.34 2.92
CA ARG A 134 -25.83 14.52 3.78
C ARG A 134 -24.60 14.72 4.65
N LYS A 135 -24.11 15.96 4.71
CA LYS A 135 -23.01 16.37 5.61
C LYS A 135 -23.44 16.23 7.07
N PHE A 136 -24.67 16.61 7.43
CA PHE A 136 -25.19 16.41 8.78
C PHE A 136 -25.30 14.93 9.16
N GLY A 137 -25.77 14.06 8.26
CA GLY A 137 -25.80 12.62 8.50
C GLY A 137 -24.40 12.05 8.74
N LEU A 138 -23.43 12.47 7.91
CA LEU A 138 -22.03 12.13 8.12
C LEU A 138 -21.49 12.66 9.46
N CYS A 139 -21.83 13.90 9.83
CA CYS A 139 -21.43 14.49 11.11
C CYS A 139 -21.89 13.64 12.31
N GLU A 140 -23.17 13.29 12.37
CA GLU A 140 -23.75 12.47 13.44
C GLU A 140 -23.07 11.09 13.52
N HIS A 141 -22.81 10.48 12.37
CA HIS A 141 -22.10 9.20 12.27
C HIS A 141 -20.66 9.30 12.83
N LEU A 142 -19.92 10.34 12.44
CA LEU A 142 -18.55 10.54 12.93
C LEU A 142 -18.52 10.84 14.43
N VAL A 143 -19.45 11.64 14.95
CA VAL A 143 -19.58 11.89 16.40
C VAL A 143 -19.88 10.60 17.16
N ALA A 144 -20.78 9.75 16.64
CA ALA A 144 -21.06 8.46 17.24
C ALA A 144 -19.83 7.55 17.27
N ASN A 145 -19.01 7.56 16.21
CA ASN A 145 -17.76 6.81 16.18
C ASN A 145 -16.73 7.36 17.17
N LEU A 146 -16.56 8.68 17.24
CA LEU A 146 -15.65 9.32 18.21
C LEU A 146 -16.00 8.95 19.66
N LYS A 147 -17.29 8.93 20.02
CA LYS A 147 -17.73 8.49 21.36
C LYS A 147 -17.35 7.05 21.67
N LYS A 148 -17.44 6.16 20.67
CA LYS A 148 -17.05 4.76 20.84
C LYS A 148 -15.53 4.63 20.92
N PHE A 149 -14.80 5.40 20.13
CA PHE A 149 -13.34 5.44 20.16
C PHE A 149 -12.81 5.91 21.53
N ASP A 150 -13.35 7.00 22.08
CA ASP A 150 -12.95 7.50 23.40
C ASP A 150 -13.32 6.53 24.55
N LYS A 151 -14.24 5.59 24.32
CA LYS A 151 -14.59 4.50 25.25
C LYS A 151 -13.84 3.19 24.97
N GLU A 152 -12.90 3.19 24.02
CA GLU A 152 -12.18 1.98 23.56
C GLU A 152 -13.11 0.90 22.98
N GLU A 153 -14.35 1.25 22.62
CA GLU A 153 -15.36 0.37 22.01
C GLU A 153 -15.19 0.24 20.48
N LEU A 154 -14.22 0.95 19.89
CA LEU A 154 -14.01 1.05 18.45
C LEU A 154 -12.52 1.19 18.13
N SER A 155 -12.00 0.37 17.20
CA SER A 155 -10.64 0.58 16.66
C SER A 155 -10.56 1.88 15.86
N GLY A 156 -9.35 2.43 15.72
CA GLY A 156 -9.05 3.62 14.91
C GLY A 156 -9.53 3.51 13.45
N ALA A 157 -9.76 2.28 12.97
CA ALA A 157 -10.28 1.96 11.64
C ALA A 157 -11.54 2.73 11.22
N ASN A 158 -12.42 3.06 12.16
CA ASN A 158 -13.74 3.61 11.81
C ASN A 158 -13.89 5.11 12.14
N VAL A 159 -12.84 5.77 12.63
CA VAL A 159 -12.89 7.19 13.03
C VAL A 159 -13.33 8.09 11.87
N LEU A 160 -12.75 7.93 10.68
CA LEU A 160 -13.19 8.60 9.46
C LEU A 160 -13.75 7.58 8.46
N SER A 161 -15.03 7.27 8.61
CA SER A 161 -15.73 6.27 7.79
C SER A 161 -17.11 6.75 7.37
N THR A 162 -17.70 6.08 6.37
CA THR A 162 -19.04 6.36 5.86
C THR A 162 -19.74 5.10 5.34
N LYS A 163 -21.05 5.15 5.11
CA LYS A 163 -21.86 4.05 4.57
C LYS A 163 -22.11 4.23 3.08
N ARG A 164 -22.15 3.12 2.32
CA ARG A 164 -22.44 3.11 0.88
C ARG A 164 -23.60 2.16 0.58
N LEU A 165 -24.30 2.42 -0.52
CA LEU A 165 -25.42 1.57 -0.96
C LEU A 165 -24.95 0.22 -1.51
N ASP A 166 -23.83 0.23 -2.25
CA ASP A 166 -23.36 -0.93 -3.01
C ASP A 166 -22.13 -1.63 -2.40
N SER A 167 -21.83 -1.35 -1.12
CA SER A 167 -20.67 -1.94 -0.44
C SER A 167 -21.04 -3.20 0.32
N HIS A 168 -20.25 -4.26 0.13
CA HIS A 168 -20.32 -5.47 0.95
C HIS A 168 -19.87 -5.22 2.41
N ASP A 169 -19.03 -4.21 2.65
CA ASP A 169 -18.68 -3.74 3.99
C ASP A 169 -19.69 -2.68 4.44
N PRO A 170 -20.32 -2.81 5.63
CA PRO A 170 -21.21 -1.80 6.17
C PRO A 170 -20.55 -0.41 6.33
N LEU A 171 -19.23 -0.32 6.41
CA LEU A 171 -18.47 0.93 6.53
C LEU A 171 -17.30 0.99 5.55
N THR A 172 -17.16 2.11 4.87
CA THR A 172 -16.06 2.38 3.91
C THR A 172 -15.29 3.62 4.32
N HIS A 173 -14.06 3.78 3.82
CA HIS A 173 -13.30 5.01 3.97
C HIS A 173 -13.96 6.15 3.15
N LEU A 174 -13.68 7.39 3.56
CA LEU A 174 -13.92 8.59 2.73
C LEU A 174 -12.75 8.75 1.76
N THR A 175 -13.02 8.96 0.48
CA THR A 175 -11.96 9.12 -0.52
C THR A 175 -11.35 10.52 -0.47
N VAL A 176 -10.11 10.67 -0.94
CA VAL A 176 -9.45 11.97 -1.12
C VAL A 176 -10.30 12.89 -2.01
N GLU A 177 -10.99 12.35 -3.02
CA GLU A 177 -11.86 13.15 -3.89
C GLU A 177 -13.06 13.72 -3.13
N GLU A 178 -13.71 12.91 -2.28
CA GLU A 178 -14.81 13.39 -1.44
C GLU A 178 -14.33 14.42 -0.43
N LEU A 179 -13.19 14.15 0.22
CA LEU A 179 -12.60 15.07 1.19
C LEU A 179 -12.17 16.39 0.53
N ALA A 180 -11.64 16.33 -0.70
CA ALA A 180 -11.32 17.51 -1.49
C ALA A 180 -12.57 18.34 -1.81
N ARG A 181 -13.68 17.70 -2.16
CA ARG A 181 -14.96 18.39 -2.38
C ARG A 181 -15.51 19.00 -1.08
N LEU A 182 -15.45 18.26 0.02
CA LEU A 182 -15.88 18.74 1.34
C LEU A 182 -15.05 19.94 1.80
N ASN A 183 -13.74 19.94 1.52
CA ASN A 183 -12.84 21.07 1.76
C ASN A 183 -13.15 22.28 0.85
N ALA A 184 -13.51 22.02 -0.42
CA ALA A 184 -13.85 23.07 -1.38
C ALA A 184 -15.19 23.77 -1.09
N CYS A 185 -16.06 23.18 -0.26
CA CYS A 185 -17.37 23.73 0.07
C CYS A 185 -17.23 25.06 0.83
N LYS A 186 -17.52 26.17 0.15
CA LYS A 186 -17.39 27.53 0.72
C LYS A 186 -18.58 27.97 1.56
N SER A 187 -19.38 27.05 2.11
CA SER A 187 -20.49 27.46 2.97
C SER A 187 -19.92 28.01 4.28
N ASN A 188 -19.90 29.35 4.41
CA ASN A 188 -19.57 30.06 5.65
C ASN A 188 -20.64 29.87 6.74
N ARG A 189 -21.45 28.82 6.65
CA ARG A 189 -22.47 28.51 7.65
C ARG A 189 -21.80 27.76 8.78
N ALA A 190 -21.72 28.44 9.91
CA ALA A 190 -21.37 27.81 11.17
C ALA A 190 -22.29 26.62 11.43
N ILE A 191 -21.71 25.53 11.91
CA ILE A 191 -22.45 24.36 12.35
C ILE A 191 -22.25 24.19 13.84
N GLU A 192 -23.26 23.67 14.52
CA GLU A 192 -23.19 23.35 15.95
C GLU A 192 -23.32 21.84 16.11
N VAL A 193 -22.32 21.22 16.73
CA VAL A 193 -22.29 19.78 16.95
C VAL A 193 -22.11 19.54 18.43
N GLU A 194 -23.13 18.94 19.06
CA GLU A 194 -23.16 18.72 20.52
C GLU A 194 -22.90 19.98 21.35
N ARG A 195 -23.47 21.12 20.91
CA ARG A 195 -23.29 22.44 21.54
C ARG A 195 -21.92 23.08 21.37
N ILE A 196 -21.07 22.52 20.51
CA ILE A 196 -19.78 23.12 20.14
C ILE A 196 -19.95 23.77 18.76
N PRO A 197 -19.72 25.09 18.64
CA PRO A 197 -19.78 25.77 17.35
C PRO A 197 -18.49 25.53 16.55
N TYR A 198 -18.65 25.33 15.24
CA TYR A 198 -17.58 25.24 14.25
C TYR A 198 -17.85 26.22 13.12
N LEU A 199 -16.79 26.73 12.50
CA LEU A 199 -16.89 27.70 11.40
C LEU A 199 -17.65 27.13 10.19
N ASN A 200 -17.41 25.86 9.89
CA ASN A 200 -18.08 25.08 8.85
C ASN A 200 -17.83 23.58 9.09
N PHE A 201 -18.29 22.73 8.16
CA PHE A 201 -18.09 21.28 8.24
C PHE A 201 -16.62 20.85 8.20
N TRP A 202 -15.78 21.53 7.41
CA TRP A 202 -14.35 21.20 7.33
C TRP A 202 -13.62 21.53 8.64
N ASP A 203 -13.97 22.65 9.28
CA ASP A 203 -13.45 23.02 10.59
C ASP A 203 -13.81 21.99 11.68
N PHE A 204 -15.02 21.44 11.64
CA PHE A 204 -15.40 20.29 12.48
C PHE A 204 -14.49 19.07 12.25
N LEU A 205 -14.28 18.69 10.99
CA LEU A 205 -13.41 17.55 10.66
C LEU A 205 -11.99 17.78 11.18
N ASN A 206 -11.41 18.95 10.90
CA ASN A 206 -10.03 19.29 11.26
C ASN A 206 -9.82 19.34 12.78
N THR A 207 -10.72 20.02 13.49
CA THR A 207 -10.57 20.28 14.92
C THR A 207 -10.92 19.05 15.77
N ARG A 208 -11.85 18.19 15.32
CA ARG A 208 -12.38 17.10 16.15
C ARG A 208 -12.12 15.70 15.62
N VAL A 209 -12.19 15.48 14.30
CA VAL A 209 -12.06 14.14 13.71
C VAL A 209 -10.60 13.82 13.40
N PHE A 210 -9.90 14.72 12.69
CA PHE A 210 -8.54 14.49 12.20
C PHE A 210 -7.52 14.32 13.34
N THR A 211 -7.76 14.96 14.48
CA THR A 211 -6.94 14.80 15.70
C THR A 211 -6.95 13.38 16.27
N LYS A 212 -7.92 12.54 15.89
CA LYS A 212 -8.07 11.16 16.35
C LYS A 212 -7.66 10.11 15.34
N LEU A 213 -7.26 10.52 14.13
CA LEU A 213 -6.90 9.58 13.05
C LEU A 213 -5.55 8.90 13.27
N ASN A 214 -4.59 9.63 13.82
CA ASN A 214 -3.26 9.12 14.17
C ASN A 214 -2.74 9.82 15.43
N PRO A 215 -3.27 9.48 16.61
CA PRO A 215 -2.95 10.20 17.85
C PRO A 215 -1.48 10.02 18.26
N THR A 216 -0.86 8.90 17.93
CA THR A 216 0.56 8.61 18.21
C THR A 216 1.51 9.15 17.14
N ASN A 217 0.96 9.66 16.02
CA ASN A 217 1.71 10.07 14.83
C ASN A 217 2.64 8.97 14.31
N GLU A 218 2.21 7.71 14.42
CA GLU A 218 2.94 6.55 13.93
C GLU A 218 2.99 6.52 12.42
N LEU A 219 4.12 6.06 11.87
CA LEU A 219 4.35 6.05 10.43
C LEU A 219 3.73 4.77 9.80
N PRO A 220 2.71 4.88 8.94
CA PRO A 220 2.14 3.73 8.24
C PRO A 220 3.08 3.27 7.13
N LEU A 221 3.96 2.32 7.47
CA LEU A 221 5.11 1.95 6.64
C LEU A 221 4.73 1.55 5.21
N SER A 222 3.69 0.74 5.03
CA SER A 222 3.32 0.25 3.70
C SER A 222 2.92 1.40 2.80
N LEU A 223 2.00 2.26 3.26
CA LEU A 223 1.54 3.40 2.46
C LEU A 223 2.65 4.43 2.20
N MET A 224 3.53 4.66 3.18
CA MET A 224 4.65 5.58 3.02
C MET A 224 5.66 5.12 1.96
N ALA A 225 5.88 3.80 1.84
CA ALA A 225 6.76 3.23 0.83
C ALA A 225 6.25 3.48 -0.61
N TYR A 226 4.93 3.65 -0.81
CA TYR A 226 4.34 4.02 -2.10
C TYR A 226 4.22 5.54 -2.29
N PHE A 227 3.97 6.27 -1.21
CA PHE A 227 3.79 7.72 -1.27
C PHE A 227 5.07 8.47 -1.61
N LEU A 228 6.22 8.06 -1.04
CA LEU A 228 7.48 8.75 -1.28
C LEU A 228 7.91 8.69 -2.76
N PRO A 229 7.85 7.53 -3.45
CA PRO A 229 8.06 7.45 -4.90
C PRO A 229 7.10 8.32 -5.72
N LEU A 230 5.82 8.44 -5.33
CA LEU A 230 4.86 9.34 -6.01
C LEU A 230 5.35 10.80 -5.97
N ILE A 231 5.81 11.27 -4.81
CA ILE A 231 6.40 12.62 -4.70
C ILE A 231 7.70 12.72 -5.52
N GLY A 232 8.49 11.65 -5.59
CA GLY A 232 9.60 11.53 -6.53
C GLY A 232 9.19 11.74 -7.98
N GLN A 233 8.14 11.05 -8.43
CA GLN A 233 7.63 11.16 -9.79
C GLN A 233 7.17 12.58 -10.13
N TYR A 234 6.56 13.30 -9.17
CA TYR A 234 6.20 14.71 -9.34
C TYR A 234 7.40 15.55 -9.81
N PHE A 235 8.51 15.50 -9.07
CA PHE A 235 9.72 16.28 -9.40
C PHE A 235 10.41 15.77 -10.66
N THR A 236 10.48 14.44 -10.88
CA THR A 236 11.07 13.86 -12.09
C THR A 236 10.35 14.34 -13.35
N LEU A 237 9.02 14.24 -13.37
CA LEU A 237 8.21 14.62 -14.53
C LEU A 237 8.26 16.14 -14.77
N GLN A 238 8.23 16.94 -13.70
CA GLN A 238 8.38 18.39 -13.78
C GLN A 238 9.73 18.79 -14.42
N VAL A 239 10.84 18.27 -13.91
CA VAL A 239 12.19 18.58 -14.41
C VAL A 239 12.37 18.10 -15.85
N SER A 240 11.75 16.97 -16.20
CA SER A 240 11.79 16.40 -17.54
C SER A 240 10.83 17.10 -18.53
N GLY A 241 10.08 18.10 -18.08
CA GLY A 241 9.13 18.84 -18.91
C GLY A 241 7.96 18.01 -19.44
N GLN A 242 7.58 16.94 -18.74
CA GLN A 242 6.43 16.11 -19.13
C GLN A 242 5.10 16.81 -18.81
N PRO A 243 4.00 16.48 -19.53
CA PRO A 243 2.67 16.98 -19.21
C PRO A 243 2.21 16.58 -17.80
N PHE A 244 1.53 17.48 -17.11
CA PHE A 244 1.04 17.25 -15.74
C PHE A 244 0.02 16.11 -15.66
N GLU A 245 -0.69 15.83 -16.75
CA GLU A 245 -1.63 14.73 -16.89
C GLU A 245 -0.97 13.37 -16.60
N GLN A 246 0.30 13.18 -16.98
CA GLN A 246 1.04 11.96 -16.66
C GLN A 246 1.19 11.78 -15.14
N PHE A 247 1.49 12.87 -14.41
CA PHE A 247 1.53 12.82 -12.95
C PHE A 247 0.15 12.53 -12.34
N LYS A 248 -0.92 13.08 -12.93
CA LYS A 248 -2.30 12.78 -12.48
C LYS A 248 -2.65 11.30 -12.64
N GLU A 249 -2.17 10.63 -13.69
CA GLU A 249 -2.32 9.18 -13.85
C GLU A 249 -1.62 8.41 -12.73
N GLU A 250 -0.38 8.77 -12.40
CA GLU A 250 0.38 8.17 -11.29
C GLU A 250 -0.30 8.39 -9.94
N LEU A 251 -0.81 9.60 -9.68
CA LEU A 251 -1.60 9.89 -8.48
C LEU A 251 -2.87 9.04 -8.41
N ASN A 252 -3.59 8.87 -9.52
CA ASN A 252 -4.80 8.04 -9.57
C ASN A 252 -4.47 6.56 -9.32
N ASN A 253 -3.36 6.07 -9.84
CA ASN A 253 -2.86 4.72 -9.57
C ASN A 253 -2.54 4.54 -8.07
N PHE A 254 -1.84 5.52 -7.47
CA PHE A 254 -1.58 5.53 -6.04
C PHE A 254 -2.87 5.55 -5.20
N LEU A 255 -3.84 6.41 -5.52
CA LEU A 255 -5.11 6.47 -4.79
C LEU A 255 -5.90 5.16 -4.92
N THR A 256 -5.92 4.56 -6.11
CA THR A 256 -6.52 3.23 -6.33
C THR A 256 -5.84 2.15 -5.48
N HIS A 257 -4.53 2.25 -5.29
CA HIS A 257 -3.79 1.36 -4.41
C HIS A 257 -4.09 1.63 -2.93
N LEU A 258 -4.04 2.90 -2.49
CA LEU A 258 -4.37 3.35 -1.13
C LEU A 258 -5.71 2.79 -0.66
N TYR A 259 -6.75 2.83 -1.48
CA TYR A 259 -8.09 2.36 -1.12
C TYR A 259 -8.24 0.84 -1.01
N LYS A 260 -7.19 0.07 -1.34
CA LYS A 260 -7.12 -1.38 -1.08
C LYS A 260 -6.58 -1.72 0.31
N HIS A 261 -6.02 -0.74 1.02
CA HIS A 261 -5.55 -0.93 2.40
C HIS A 261 -6.71 -0.98 3.39
N ASP A 262 -6.43 -1.49 4.59
CA ASP A 262 -7.41 -1.45 5.66
C ASP A 262 -7.70 -0.01 6.11
N LYS A 263 -8.90 0.19 6.64
CA LYS A 263 -9.38 1.53 7.00
C LYS A 263 -8.56 2.17 8.12
N GLU A 264 -7.92 1.36 8.97
CA GLU A 264 -7.08 1.86 10.05
C GLU A 264 -5.81 2.47 9.50
N GLU A 265 -5.12 1.76 8.60
CA GLU A 265 -3.92 2.24 7.94
C GLU A 265 -4.20 3.49 7.10
N ILE A 266 -5.35 3.53 6.38
CA ILE A 266 -5.77 4.73 5.63
C ILE A 266 -6.00 5.92 6.58
N ASN A 267 -6.71 5.71 7.71
CA ASN A 267 -6.93 6.77 8.68
C ASN A 267 -5.60 7.25 9.29
N GLN A 268 -4.71 6.33 9.67
CA GLN A 268 -3.39 6.66 10.20
C GLN A 268 -2.58 7.48 9.19
N PHE A 269 -2.63 7.11 7.91
CA PHE A 269 -1.98 7.82 6.81
C PHE A 269 -2.56 9.23 6.63
N TYR A 270 -3.87 9.39 6.59
CA TYR A 270 -4.51 10.71 6.55
C TYR A 270 -4.19 11.57 7.78
N GLY A 271 -4.13 10.94 8.95
CA GLY A 271 -3.90 11.56 10.24
C GLY A 271 -2.45 11.92 10.54
N LEU A 272 -1.50 11.44 9.73
CA LEU A 272 -0.08 11.78 9.89
C LEU A 272 0.07 13.29 9.76
N HIS A 273 0.67 13.94 10.75
CA HIS A 273 0.66 15.39 10.85
C HIS A 273 2.02 15.99 11.19
N PHE A 274 2.19 17.23 10.73
CA PHE A 274 3.45 17.94 10.74
C PHE A 274 3.24 19.42 11.05
N GLU A 275 4.27 20.07 11.56
CA GLU A 275 4.31 21.52 11.69
C GLU A 275 5.25 22.10 10.62
N ILE A 276 4.70 22.91 9.72
CA ILE A 276 5.45 23.54 8.63
C ILE A 276 5.18 25.04 8.71
N SER A 277 6.24 25.81 8.91
CA SER A 277 6.17 27.28 9.06
C SER A 277 5.19 27.72 10.17
N GLY A 278 5.16 27.01 11.30
CA GLY A 278 4.30 27.32 12.45
C GLY A 278 2.81 26.97 12.27
N LYS A 279 2.45 26.25 11.20
CA LYS A 279 1.09 25.77 10.95
C LYS A 279 1.07 24.24 10.92
N LYS A 280 0.06 23.66 11.57
CA LYS A 280 -0.21 22.23 11.53
C LYS A 280 -0.84 21.84 10.20
N TYR A 281 -0.28 20.81 9.57
CA TYR A 281 -0.80 20.17 8.37
C TYR A 281 -0.97 18.68 8.61
N TYR A 282 -2.00 18.09 8.03
CA TYR A 282 -2.18 16.66 7.91
C TYR A 282 -1.69 16.20 6.53
N LEU A 283 -1.27 14.95 6.41
CA LEU A 283 -0.88 14.38 5.11
C LEU A 283 -2.05 14.42 4.13
N LEU A 284 -3.28 14.27 4.63
CA LEU A 284 -4.51 14.45 3.86
C LEU A 284 -4.57 15.83 3.16
N ASP A 285 -4.08 16.90 3.78
CA ASP A 285 -4.08 18.23 3.15
C ASP A 285 -3.26 18.22 1.86
N PHE A 286 -2.12 17.55 1.86
CA PHE A 286 -1.27 17.40 0.67
C PHE A 286 -1.93 16.52 -0.39
N LEU A 287 -2.61 15.43 -0.01
CA LEU A 287 -3.33 14.58 -0.95
C LEU A 287 -4.47 15.35 -1.64
N ILE A 288 -5.18 16.19 -0.89
CA ILE A 288 -6.24 17.05 -1.44
C ILE A 288 -5.66 18.08 -2.41
N GLU A 289 -4.54 18.70 -2.06
CA GLU A 289 -3.88 19.67 -2.94
C GLU A 289 -3.36 19.01 -4.22
N LEU A 290 -2.71 17.85 -4.12
CA LEU A 290 -2.30 17.04 -5.27
C LEU A 290 -3.50 16.63 -6.14
N ASN A 291 -4.62 16.28 -5.52
CA ASN A 291 -5.84 15.93 -6.23
C ASN A 291 -6.40 17.13 -7.02
N ASN A 292 -6.36 18.32 -6.44
CA ASN A 292 -6.95 19.53 -7.02
C ASN A 292 -6.01 20.27 -7.99
N ALA A 293 -4.70 20.00 -7.94
CA ALA A 293 -3.73 20.63 -8.82
C ALA A 293 -4.01 20.31 -10.30
N THR A 294 -3.71 21.28 -11.15
CA THR A 294 -3.82 21.19 -12.62
C THR A 294 -2.49 21.40 -13.32
N ASP A 295 -1.44 21.71 -12.56
CA ASP A 295 -0.09 22.03 -13.03
C ASP A 295 0.96 21.78 -11.93
N TYR A 296 2.24 21.91 -12.29
CA TYR A 296 3.37 21.73 -11.37
C TYR A 296 3.63 23.00 -10.52
N ASN A 297 2.69 23.33 -9.63
CA ASN A 297 2.76 24.54 -8.79
C ASN A 297 2.91 24.29 -7.27
N LEU A 298 3.16 23.05 -6.85
CA LEU A 298 3.17 22.62 -5.45
C LEU A 298 4.57 22.48 -4.84
N ASP A 299 5.63 22.80 -5.60
CA ASP A 299 7.04 22.62 -5.21
C ASP A 299 7.35 23.03 -3.78
N THR A 300 6.99 24.25 -3.40
CA THR A 300 7.34 24.82 -2.09
C THR A 300 6.69 24.00 -0.97
N LYS A 301 5.45 23.57 -1.15
CA LYS A 301 4.71 22.79 -0.15
C LYS A 301 5.22 21.36 -0.08
N LEU A 302 5.47 20.72 -1.23
CA LEU A 302 6.02 19.37 -1.27
C LEU A 302 7.44 19.31 -0.71
N LYS A 303 8.27 20.32 -0.95
CA LYS A 303 9.59 20.46 -0.30
C LYS A 303 9.47 20.62 1.21
N GLY A 304 8.49 21.40 1.68
CA GLY A 304 8.16 21.51 3.11
C GLY A 304 7.74 20.17 3.73
N LEU A 305 6.89 19.41 3.03
CA LEU A 305 6.48 18.07 3.42
C LEU A 305 7.68 17.11 3.49
N LEU A 306 8.53 17.08 2.47
CA LEU A 306 9.72 16.22 2.45
C LEU A 306 10.68 16.51 3.61
N ASN A 307 10.87 17.78 3.95
CA ASN A 307 11.66 18.16 5.12
C ASN A 307 11.02 17.67 6.43
N ALA A 308 9.71 17.81 6.57
CA ALA A 308 8.98 17.34 7.74
C ALA A 308 9.01 15.80 7.87
N LEU A 309 8.83 15.09 6.76
CA LEU A 309 8.95 13.63 6.69
C LEU A 309 10.35 13.16 7.07
N TYR A 310 11.39 13.82 6.57
CA TYR A 310 12.77 13.48 6.92
C TYR A 310 13.10 13.76 8.40
N ALA A 311 12.56 14.85 8.96
CA ALA A 311 12.68 15.14 10.39
C ALA A 311 11.97 14.09 11.25
N LEU A 312 10.84 13.54 10.77
CA LEU A 312 10.12 12.46 11.44
C LEU A 312 10.89 11.13 11.35
N ASN A 313 11.42 10.80 10.17
CA ASN A 313 12.22 9.60 9.94
C ASN A 313 13.25 9.83 8.82
N PRO A 314 14.57 9.81 9.13
CA PRO A 314 15.62 10.03 8.13
C PRO A 314 15.64 9.00 6.99
N ALA A 315 15.01 7.83 7.15
CA ALA A 315 14.87 6.86 6.06
C ALA A 315 13.92 7.35 4.95
N LEU A 316 13.08 8.36 5.20
CA LEU A 316 12.22 9.02 4.20
C LEU A 316 13.00 10.04 3.36
N TYR A 317 14.17 9.63 2.87
CA TYR A 317 15.04 10.42 2.01
C TYR A 317 14.72 10.15 0.54
N LEU A 318 14.43 11.21 -0.23
CA LEU A 318 14.12 11.10 -1.65
C LEU A 318 15.35 11.39 -2.52
N LYS A 319 15.80 10.38 -3.29
CA LYS A 319 16.99 10.43 -4.17
C LYS A 319 16.81 11.23 -5.47
N THR A 320 15.63 11.82 -5.69
CA THR A 320 15.28 12.43 -6.98
C THR A 320 15.95 13.79 -7.21
N PRO A 321 16.33 14.13 -8.46
CA PRO A 321 16.70 15.50 -8.84
C PRO A 321 15.60 16.50 -8.45
N GLY A 322 15.95 17.57 -7.73
CA GLY A 322 15.01 18.58 -7.22
C GLY A 322 14.63 18.45 -5.75
N ALA A 323 14.74 17.25 -5.17
CA ALA A 323 14.56 16.99 -3.73
C ALA A 323 15.88 16.72 -3.00
N SER A 324 16.89 16.18 -3.68
CA SER A 324 18.17 15.80 -3.07
C SER A 324 18.93 16.96 -2.41
N SER A 325 18.73 18.21 -2.87
CA SER A 325 19.35 19.41 -2.28
C SER A 325 18.72 19.86 -0.97
N LEU A 326 17.58 19.29 -0.57
CA LEU A 326 16.87 19.64 0.66
C LEU A 326 17.57 19.09 1.91
N TYR A 327 18.29 17.98 1.75
CA TYR A 327 18.83 17.22 2.86
C TYR A 327 20.28 17.65 3.14
N CYS A 328 20.50 18.34 4.27
CA CYS A 328 21.85 18.69 4.72
C CYS A 328 22.55 17.42 5.25
N SER A 329 23.38 16.82 4.39
CA SER A 329 24.46 15.89 4.74
C SER A 329 24.12 14.79 5.77
N ALA A 330 23.58 13.67 5.29
CA ALA A 330 23.96 12.35 5.74
C ALA A 330 23.47 11.35 4.68
N LYS A 331 24.37 10.88 3.81
CA LYS A 331 24.08 9.62 3.11
C LYS A 331 23.91 8.57 4.21
N PRO A 332 22.88 7.71 4.16
CA PRO A 332 22.89 6.51 4.99
C PRO A 332 24.20 5.79 4.68
N VAL A 333 25.01 5.63 5.72
CA VAL A 333 26.28 4.92 5.65
C VAL A 333 25.91 3.48 5.32
N LEU A 334 26.01 3.10 4.05
CA LEU A 334 26.26 1.71 3.70
C LEU A 334 27.45 1.31 4.56
N ASP A 335 27.23 0.44 5.52
CA ASP A 335 28.26 -0.01 6.43
C ASP A 335 29.36 -0.68 5.59
N GLY A 336 30.40 0.08 5.25
CA GLY A 336 31.57 -0.35 4.50
C GLY A 336 32.50 -1.26 5.31
N SER A 337 31.98 -1.82 6.40
CA SER A 337 32.69 -2.75 7.28
C SER A 337 33.23 -3.93 6.48
N ALA A 338 34.40 -4.43 6.88
CA ALA A 338 35.03 -5.58 6.25
C ALA A 338 34.11 -6.82 6.29
N LEU A 339 33.27 -6.92 7.32
CA LEU A 339 32.26 -7.97 7.46
C LEU A 339 31.18 -7.90 6.38
N ASN A 340 30.67 -6.70 6.05
CA ASN A 340 29.67 -6.56 5.00
C ASN A 340 30.27 -6.93 3.63
N ARG A 341 31.50 -6.49 3.35
CA ARG A 341 32.25 -6.89 2.14
C ARG A 341 32.48 -8.39 2.06
N CYS A 342 32.86 -9.03 3.17
CA CYS A 342 32.98 -10.49 3.26
C CYS A 342 31.65 -11.20 2.99
N ARG A 343 30.53 -10.69 3.52
CA ARG A 343 29.19 -11.24 3.28
C ARG A 343 28.78 -11.14 1.82
N LEU A 344 28.96 -9.96 1.20
CA LEU A 344 28.66 -9.74 -0.22
C LEU A 344 29.56 -10.60 -1.12
N PHE A 345 30.84 -10.75 -0.75
CA PHE A 345 31.76 -11.68 -1.43
C PHE A 345 31.22 -13.11 -1.41
N LEU A 346 30.90 -13.65 -0.23
CA LEU A 346 30.36 -15.02 -0.11
C LEU A 346 29.04 -15.19 -0.83
N LEU A 347 28.14 -14.19 -0.76
CA LEU A 347 26.87 -14.18 -1.46
C LEU A 347 27.07 -14.25 -2.99
N SER A 348 28.02 -13.47 -3.51
CA SER A 348 28.33 -13.41 -4.95
C SER A 348 28.81 -14.75 -5.52
N LEU A 349 29.45 -15.60 -4.71
CA LEU A 349 29.87 -16.94 -5.13
C LEU A 349 28.69 -17.82 -5.56
N PHE A 350 27.49 -17.56 -5.04
CA PHE A 350 26.28 -18.31 -5.34
C PHE A 350 25.31 -17.57 -6.27
N SER A 351 25.43 -16.25 -6.38
CA SER A 351 24.56 -15.43 -7.24
C SER A 351 25.15 -15.14 -8.62
N TYR A 352 26.47 -15.19 -8.78
CA TYR A 352 27.14 -14.92 -10.05
C TYR A 352 27.13 -16.15 -10.96
N ASN A 353 26.78 -15.95 -12.24
CA ASN A 353 26.81 -17.00 -13.25
C ASN A 353 28.21 -17.10 -13.87
N PHE A 354 29.03 -18.04 -13.37
CA PHE A 354 30.35 -18.29 -13.90
C PHE A 354 30.25 -19.09 -15.20
N ASN A 355 30.55 -18.46 -16.34
CA ASN A 355 30.72 -19.18 -17.59
C ASN A 355 31.96 -20.08 -17.49
N CYS A 356 31.75 -21.38 -17.23
CA CYS A 356 32.80 -22.37 -17.01
C CYS A 356 32.82 -23.41 -18.13
N ASP A 357 34.00 -23.71 -18.67
CA ASP A 357 34.19 -24.85 -19.57
C ASP A 357 33.94 -26.17 -18.84
N PHE A 358 33.36 -27.17 -19.53
CA PHE A 358 32.94 -28.46 -18.96
C PHE A 358 34.01 -29.17 -18.11
N TRP A 359 35.29 -28.99 -18.43
CA TRP A 359 36.42 -29.65 -17.76
C TRP A 359 36.88 -29.00 -16.44
N ASN A 360 36.45 -27.76 -16.14
CA ASN A 360 36.91 -26.99 -14.98
C ASN A 360 35.77 -26.60 -14.01
N LYS A 361 34.63 -27.30 -14.09
CA LYS A 361 33.47 -27.07 -13.23
C LYS A 361 33.61 -27.83 -11.92
N THR A 362 33.56 -27.11 -10.81
CA THR A 362 33.39 -27.67 -9.47
C THR A 362 32.10 -27.10 -8.87
N ARG A 363 31.36 -27.91 -8.14
CA ARG A 363 30.14 -27.47 -7.47
C ARG A 363 30.46 -27.01 -6.05
N ILE A 364 29.90 -25.87 -5.67
CA ILE A 364 29.84 -25.43 -4.28
C ILE A 364 28.39 -25.46 -3.81
N SER A 365 28.19 -25.77 -2.53
CA SER A 365 26.86 -25.86 -1.92
C SER A 365 26.81 -25.18 -0.55
N ILE A 366 25.64 -24.63 -0.24
CA ILE A 366 25.26 -24.15 1.08
C ILE A 366 23.76 -24.39 1.28
N CYS A 367 23.39 -25.22 2.26
CA CYS A 367 22.01 -25.71 2.38
C CYS A 367 21.54 -26.32 1.03
N ASP A 368 20.34 -25.99 0.57
CA ASP A 368 19.77 -26.39 -0.72
C ASP A 368 20.21 -25.49 -1.91
N LYS A 369 21.16 -24.57 -1.71
CA LYS A 369 21.67 -23.69 -2.77
C LYS A 369 23.00 -24.21 -3.30
N GLU A 370 23.11 -24.28 -4.62
CA GLU A 370 24.33 -24.71 -5.31
C GLU A 370 24.68 -23.74 -6.43
N ASN A 371 25.97 -23.67 -6.76
CA ASN A 371 26.46 -23.00 -7.95
C ASN A 371 27.60 -23.79 -8.60
N GLU A 372 27.67 -23.74 -9.92
CA GLU A 372 28.79 -24.28 -10.69
C GLU A 372 29.85 -23.19 -10.85
N VAL A 373 31.03 -23.43 -10.27
CA VAL A 373 32.11 -22.45 -10.22
C VAL A 373 33.42 -23.05 -10.74
N PRO A 374 34.39 -22.22 -11.17
CA PRO A 374 35.73 -22.72 -11.47
C PRO A 374 36.37 -23.36 -10.22
N SER A 375 37.20 -24.39 -10.40
CA SER A 375 37.86 -25.10 -9.30
C SER A 375 38.63 -24.18 -8.34
N GLN A 376 39.17 -23.06 -8.84
CA GLN A 376 39.84 -22.04 -8.05
C GLN A 376 38.88 -21.32 -7.10
N VAL A 377 37.68 -20.98 -7.58
CA VAL A 377 36.62 -20.36 -6.78
C VAL A 377 36.13 -21.34 -5.71
N ALA A 378 36.00 -22.62 -6.05
CA ALA A 378 35.65 -23.66 -5.08
C ALA A 378 36.69 -23.80 -3.96
N GLN A 379 37.99 -23.68 -4.29
CA GLN A 379 39.06 -23.67 -3.29
C GLN A 379 38.99 -22.44 -2.38
N LEU A 380 38.64 -21.26 -2.90
CA LEU A 380 38.41 -20.07 -2.08
C LEU A 380 37.27 -20.31 -1.10
N TYR A 381 36.12 -20.79 -1.58
CA TYR A 381 34.96 -21.10 -0.72
C TYR A 381 35.32 -22.11 0.38
N LYS A 382 36.11 -23.14 0.06
CA LYS A 382 36.55 -24.18 1.02
C LYS A 382 37.34 -23.61 2.20
N ARG A 383 38.04 -22.47 2.03
CA ARG A 383 38.74 -21.80 3.15
C ARG A 383 37.77 -21.26 4.20
N PHE A 384 36.53 -20.95 3.82
CA PHE A 384 35.52 -20.43 4.73
C PHE A 384 34.73 -21.52 5.46
N SER A 385 34.84 -22.80 5.06
CA SER A 385 33.94 -23.87 5.53
C SER A 385 33.91 -24.01 7.06
N SER A 386 35.06 -23.96 7.75
CA SER A 386 35.10 -24.04 9.21
C SER A 386 34.43 -22.83 9.88
N ALA A 387 34.72 -21.63 9.38
CA ALA A 387 34.18 -20.38 9.90
C ALA A 387 32.66 -20.24 9.67
N ILE A 388 32.17 -20.68 8.50
CA ILE A 388 30.75 -20.74 8.15
C ILE A 388 29.99 -21.69 9.08
N SER A 389 30.51 -22.91 9.28
CA SER A 389 29.88 -23.91 10.16
C SER A 389 29.86 -23.45 11.62
N ALA A 390 30.91 -22.77 12.07
CA ALA A 390 30.98 -22.20 13.43
C ALA A 390 30.21 -20.87 13.59
N SER A 391 29.71 -20.26 12.51
CA SER A 391 29.20 -18.87 12.51
C SER A 391 30.18 -17.85 13.12
N ASN A 392 31.48 -18.03 12.87
CA ASN A 392 32.53 -17.15 13.40
C ASN A 392 32.82 -16.00 12.41
N GLU A 393 32.18 -14.85 12.64
CA GLU A 393 32.27 -13.68 11.75
C GLU A 393 33.68 -13.07 11.69
N GLU A 394 34.44 -13.08 12.78
CA GLU A 394 35.81 -12.56 12.82
C GLU A 394 36.77 -13.44 12.02
N GLU A 395 36.62 -14.76 12.08
CA GLU A 395 37.40 -15.69 11.26
C GLU A 395 37.03 -15.55 9.78
N MET A 396 35.75 -15.39 9.45
CA MET A 396 35.33 -15.14 8.07
C MET A 396 35.96 -13.86 7.50
N VAL A 397 35.99 -12.77 8.27
CA VAL A 397 36.66 -11.52 7.85
C VAL A 397 38.16 -11.75 7.65
N ARG A 398 38.84 -12.44 8.58
CA ARG A 398 40.27 -12.76 8.44
C ARG A 398 40.58 -13.59 7.20
N VAL A 399 39.75 -14.59 6.90
CA VAL A 399 39.89 -15.40 5.68
C VAL A 399 39.66 -14.53 4.43
N TYR A 400 38.65 -13.66 4.45
CA TYR A 400 38.36 -12.73 3.35
C TYR A 400 39.52 -11.77 3.10
N GLU A 401 40.04 -11.11 4.14
CA GLU A 401 41.17 -10.18 4.02
C GLU A 401 42.42 -10.89 3.47
N ALA A 402 42.72 -12.10 3.96
CA ALA A 402 43.82 -12.91 3.44
C ALA A 402 43.63 -13.26 1.95
N VAL A 403 42.42 -13.65 1.53
CA VAL A 403 42.10 -13.94 0.13
C VAL A 403 42.28 -12.68 -0.74
N MET A 404 41.81 -11.52 -0.27
CA MET A 404 41.95 -10.26 -1.01
C MET A 404 43.41 -9.83 -1.12
N ASP A 405 44.18 -9.89 -0.05
CA ASP A 405 45.60 -9.52 -0.02
C ASP A 405 46.46 -10.44 -0.88
N GLU A 406 46.26 -11.77 -0.80
CA GLU A 406 46.95 -12.75 -1.64
C GLU A 406 46.68 -12.49 -3.13
N THR A 407 45.44 -12.16 -3.48
CA THR A 407 45.03 -11.93 -4.88
C THR A 407 45.56 -10.59 -5.40
N VAL A 408 45.54 -9.53 -4.58
CA VAL A 408 46.12 -8.21 -4.91
C VAL A 408 47.65 -8.29 -5.02
N ALA A 409 48.32 -9.00 -4.11
CA ALA A 409 49.76 -9.22 -4.17
C ALA A 409 50.20 -10.04 -5.39
N ALA A 410 49.38 -11.02 -5.81
CA ALA A 410 49.62 -11.79 -7.03
C ALA A 410 49.49 -10.96 -8.31
N GLN A 411 48.64 -9.92 -8.34
CA GLN A 411 48.55 -8.95 -9.44
C GLN A 411 49.74 -7.99 -9.48
N ALA A 412 50.25 -7.56 -8.31
CA ALA A 412 51.38 -6.62 -8.21
C ALA A 412 52.73 -7.24 -8.63
N LYS A 413 52.92 -8.55 -8.43
CA LYS A 413 54.13 -9.29 -8.85
C LYS A 413 53.92 -9.93 -10.23
N ALA A 414 53.93 -9.11 -11.27
CA ALA A 414 53.69 -9.51 -12.66
C ALA A 414 54.84 -10.33 -13.29
N SER A 415 55.22 -11.48 -12.73
CA SER A 415 56.25 -12.33 -13.38
C SER A 415 56.11 -13.85 -13.33
N SER A 416 55.19 -14.45 -12.57
CA SER A 416 54.95 -15.91 -12.74
C SER A 416 53.60 -16.45 -12.29
N TRP A 417 52.98 -15.84 -11.27
CA TRP A 417 51.68 -16.29 -10.75
C TRP A 417 50.48 -15.67 -11.49
N SER A 418 50.59 -14.41 -11.93
CA SER A 418 49.58 -13.74 -12.76
C SER A 418 49.40 -14.35 -14.15
N LYS A 419 50.43 -15.01 -14.70
CA LYS A 419 50.33 -15.73 -15.99
C LYS A 419 49.50 -17.01 -15.90
N ILE A 420 49.52 -17.71 -14.78
CA ILE A 420 48.71 -18.92 -14.57
C ILE A 420 47.23 -18.55 -14.43
N TRP A 421 46.93 -17.43 -13.75
CA TRP A 421 45.55 -16.94 -13.57
C TRP A 421 45.00 -16.24 -14.82
N ALA A 422 45.81 -15.45 -15.53
CA ALA A 422 45.40 -14.79 -16.77
C ALA A 422 45.26 -15.75 -17.97
N CYS A 423 45.89 -16.93 -17.94
CA CYS A 423 45.79 -17.94 -19.01
C CYS A 423 44.73 -19.04 -18.75
N ILE A 424 44.17 -19.13 -17.54
CA ILE A 424 43.27 -20.24 -17.15
C ILE A 424 41.89 -19.73 -16.68
N ALA A 425 41.76 -18.47 -16.24
CA ALA A 425 40.48 -17.94 -15.78
C ALA A 425 39.58 -17.56 -16.98
N PRO A 426 38.35 -18.10 -17.06
CA PRO A 426 37.35 -17.63 -18.01
C PRO A 426 37.11 -16.12 -17.84
N SER A 427 36.74 -15.41 -18.91
CA SER A 427 36.45 -13.95 -18.87
C SER A 427 35.38 -13.57 -17.83
N SER A 428 34.54 -14.51 -17.41
CA SER A 428 33.55 -14.36 -16.35
C SER A 428 34.19 -14.21 -14.96
N PHE A 429 35.30 -14.90 -14.67
CA PHE A 429 35.98 -14.80 -13.38
C PHE A 429 36.64 -13.44 -13.17
N SER A 430 37.34 -12.91 -14.17
CA SER A 430 37.96 -11.58 -14.08
C SER A 430 36.91 -10.49 -13.93
N THR A 431 35.80 -10.60 -14.65
CA THR A 431 34.66 -9.67 -14.54
C THR A 431 34.04 -9.69 -13.15
N TRP A 432 33.78 -10.88 -12.61
CA TRP A 432 33.29 -11.04 -11.24
C TRP A 432 34.25 -10.45 -10.21
N PHE A 433 35.54 -10.78 -10.31
CA PHE A 433 36.52 -10.34 -9.33
C PHE A 433 36.75 -8.82 -9.35
N GLU A 434 36.75 -8.20 -10.53
CA GLU A 434 36.76 -6.74 -10.61
C GLU A 434 35.51 -6.15 -9.95
N ALA A 435 34.33 -6.74 -10.16
CA ALA A 435 33.10 -6.27 -9.50
C ALA A 435 33.14 -6.41 -7.97
N VAL A 436 33.77 -7.46 -7.43
CA VAL A 436 34.05 -7.60 -5.98
C VAL A 436 34.94 -6.44 -5.50
N LYS A 437 36.00 -6.13 -6.24
CA LYS A 437 37.00 -5.12 -5.86
C LYS A 437 36.45 -3.69 -5.93
N THR A 438 35.62 -3.40 -6.92
CA THR A 438 34.99 -2.09 -7.11
C THR A 438 33.68 -1.92 -6.36
N ASP A 439 33.29 -2.91 -5.54
CA ASP A 439 32.02 -2.93 -4.80
C ASP A 439 30.80 -2.72 -5.71
N SER A 440 30.84 -3.30 -6.91
CA SER A 440 29.82 -3.12 -7.96
C SER A 440 29.08 -4.42 -8.27
N LEU A 441 28.92 -5.28 -7.28
CA LEU A 441 28.25 -6.58 -7.41
C LEU A 441 26.73 -6.46 -7.61
N GLY A 442 26.12 -5.31 -7.26
CA GLY A 442 24.67 -5.11 -7.33
C GLY A 442 23.87 -5.92 -6.31
N LEU A 443 24.55 -6.66 -5.42
CA LEU A 443 23.94 -7.49 -4.38
C LEU A 443 23.66 -6.70 -3.11
N GLN A 444 22.69 -7.18 -2.35
CA GLN A 444 22.28 -6.60 -1.08
C GLN A 444 22.39 -7.62 0.06
N TRP A 445 22.80 -7.18 1.24
CA TRP A 445 22.80 -7.99 2.45
C TRP A 445 22.03 -7.28 3.57
N TYR A 446 20.99 -7.93 4.08
CA TYR A 446 20.19 -7.43 5.20
C TYR A 446 20.08 -8.47 6.33
N ASP A 447 19.78 -8.00 7.55
CA ASP A 447 19.34 -8.88 8.62
C ASP A 447 18.06 -9.61 8.17
N PRO A 448 18.00 -10.95 8.13
CA PRO A 448 16.84 -11.63 7.60
C PRO A 448 15.56 -11.35 8.38
N LYS A 449 15.66 -10.99 9.67
CA LYS A 449 14.50 -10.55 10.46
C LYS A 449 13.92 -9.24 9.94
N LEU A 450 14.78 -8.31 9.50
CA LEU A 450 14.36 -7.06 8.85
C LEU A 450 13.64 -7.35 7.53
N ILE A 451 14.18 -8.27 6.72
CA ILE A 451 13.56 -8.67 5.45
C ILE A 451 12.15 -9.21 5.69
N VAL A 452 11.99 -10.13 6.64
CA VAL A 452 10.67 -10.69 7.00
C VAL A 452 9.73 -9.61 7.50
N HIS A 453 10.20 -8.70 8.36
CA HIS A 453 9.39 -7.60 8.88
C HIS A 453 8.91 -6.66 7.76
N ALA A 454 9.80 -6.28 6.83
CA ALA A 454 9.43 -5.46 5.69
C ALA A 454 8.42 -6.17 4.78
N LEU A 455 8.67 -7.43 4.40
CA LEU A 455 7.81 -8.16 3.46
C LEU A 455 6.42 -8.50 4.01
N ILE A 456 6.26 -8.65 5.32
CA ILE A 456 4.93 -8.81 5.94
C ILE A 456 4.10 -7.53 5.81
N ASN A 457 4.77 -6.37 5.86
CA ASN A 457 4.16 -5.07 5.64
C ASN A 457 4.13 -4.67 4.16
N PHE A 458 4.65 -5.50 3.25
CA PHE A 458 4.66 -5.21 1.82
C PHE A 458 3.33 -5.60 1.17
N ARG A 459 2.57 -4.61 0.70
CA ARG A 459 1.28 -4.82 0.04
C ARG A 459 1.45 -4.99 -1.47
N ALA A 460 1.70 -6.23 -1.90
CA ALA A 460 1.90 -6.55 -3.30
C ALA A 460 0.77 -5.98 -4.20
N PRO A 461 1.09 -5.20 -5.25
CA PRO A 461 0.08 -4.55 -6.10
C PRO A 461 -0.64 -5.54 -7.03
N THR A 462 -0.03 -6.68 -7.31
CA THR A 462 -0.60 -7.76 -8.13
C THR A 462 -0.58 -9.10 -7.40
N ALA A 463 -1.50 -9.98 -7.75
CA ALA A 463 -1.53 -11.34 -7.21
C ALA A 463 -0.27 -12.15 -7.54
N ALA A 464 0.34 -11.90 -8.70
CA ALA A 464 1.60 -12.54 -9.10
C ALA A 464 2.75 -12.18 -8.15
N ILE A 465 2.94 -10.88 -7.87
CA ILE A 465 3.95 -10.40 -6.93
C ILE A 465 3.63 -10.93 -5.51
N GLY A 466 2.36 -10.93 -5.13
CA GLY A 466 1.91 -11.50 -3.85
C GLY A 466 2.31 -12.97 -3.69
N CYS A 467 2.17 -13.79 -4.74
CA CYS A 467 2.61 -15.18 -4.73
C CYS A 467 4.13 -15.33 -4.58
N ILE A 468 4.93 -14.47 -5.23
CA ILE A 468 6.39 -14.51 -5.13
C ILE A 468 6.82 -14.15 -3.68
N VAL A 469 6.24 -13.10 -3.11
CA VAL A 469 6.51 -12.68 -1.72
C VAL A 469 6.08 -13.74 -0.71
N GLU A 470 4.90 -14.34 -0.88
CA GLU A 470 4.46 -15.47 -0.04
C GLU A 470 5.41 -16.67 -0.15
N GLY A 471 5.87 -17.00 -1.36
CA GLY A 471 6.85 -18.06 -1.57
C GLY A 471 8.17 -17.80 -0.82
N PHE A 472 8.67 -16.56 -0.89
CA PHE A 472 9.85 -16.15 -0.13
C PHE A 472 9.63 -16.28 1.39
N LEU A 473 8.52 -15.77 1.92
CA LEU A 473 8.21 -15.80 3.35
C LEU A 473 8.06 -17.25 3.87
N ASP A 474 7.42 -18.12 3.08
CA ASP A 474 7.33 -19.55 3.36
C ASP A 474 8.74 -20.17 3.48
N GLU A 475 9.67 -19.85 2.57
CA GLU A 475 11.05 -20.35 2.61
C GLU A 475 11.91 -19.73 3.73
N ALA A 476 11.69 -18.45 4.07
CA ALA A 476 12.34 -17.81 5.21
C ALA A 476 11.96 -18.51 6.52
N ILE A 477 10.66 -18.80 6.71
CA ILE A 477 10.17 -19.55 7.87
C ILE A 477 10.76 -20.96 7.92
N ARG A 478 10.75 -21.69 6.79
CA ARG A 478 11.38 -23.03 6.72
C ARG A 478 12.84 -22.99 7.13
N THR A 479 13.58 -21.95 6.73
CA THR A 479 15.00 -21.75 7.13
C THR A 479 15.14 -21.59 8.64
N TYR A 480 14.28 -20.79 9.26
CA TYR A 480 14.32 -20.55 10.70
C TYR A 480 13.82 -21.73 11.54
N CYS A 481 12.98 -22.60 10.97
CA CYS A 481 12.56 -23.86 11.60
C CYS A 481 13.68 -24.90 11.72
N GLN A 482 14.74 -24.79 10.90
CA GLN A 482 15.82 -25.77 10.92
C GLN A 482 16.57 -25.73 12.25
N ASN A 483 16.75 -26.87 12.88
CA ASN A 483 17.60 -27.03 14.05
C ASN A 483 19.07 -27.26 13.61
N PRO A 484 20.06 -27.24 14.54
CA PRO A 484 21.43 -27.64 14.22
C PRO A 484 21.45 -28.98 13.44
N PRO A 485 22.33 -29.14 12.45
CA PRO A 485 23.63 -28.48 12.31
C PRO A 485 23.67 -27.18 11.50
N ILE A 486 22.56 -26.72 10.91
CA ILE A 486 22.56 -25.48 10.09
C ILE A 486 22.87 -24.28 10.99
N SER A 487 24.01 -23.65 10.73
CA SER A 487 24.55 -22.54 11.51
C SER A 487 23.73 -21.26 11.32
N ARG A 488 23.83 -20.31 12.25
CA ARG A 488 23.14 -19.01 12.15
C ARG A 488 23.54 -18.28 10.86
N PHE A 489 24.83 -18.30 10.53
CA PHE A 489 25.32 -17.67 9.31
C PHE A 489 24.75 -18.34 8.05
N GLN A 490 24.69 -19.68 8.00
CA GLN A 490 24.10 -20.40 6.87
C GLN A 490 22.62 -20.04 6.66
N LYS A 491 21.85 -19.92 7.75
CA LYS A 491 20.46 -19.42 7.67
C LYS A 491 20.38 -18.02 7.07
N HIS A 492 21.23 -17.11 7.55
CA HIS A 492 21.28 -15.73 7.06
C HIS A 492 21.67 -15.67 5.58
N MET A 493 22.65 -16.47 5.18
CA MET A 493 23.13 -16.54 3.80
C MET A 493 22.05 -17.12 2.86
N ARG A 494 21.37 -18.20 3.25
CA ARG A 494 20.26 -18.77 2.47
C ARG A 494 19.15 -17.75 2.24
N ILE A 495 18.73 -17.02 3.28
CA ILE A 495 17.66 -16.03 3.14
C ILE A 495 18.10 -14.86 2.27
N ASN A 496 19.35 -14.38 2.42
CA ASN A 496 19.86 -13.32 1.55
C ASN A 496 20.01 -13.78 0.08
N LEU A 497 20.34 -15.04 -0.19
CA LEU A 497 20.31 -15.58 -1.56
C LEU A 497 18.91 -15.56 -2.15
N LEU A 498 17.92 -16.05 -1.40
CA LEU A 498 16.52 -15.98 -1.79
C LEU A 498 16.04 -14.53 -1.99
N PHE A 499 16.54 -13.60 -1.17
CA PHE A 499 16.12 -12.21 -1.22
C PHE A 499 16.68 -11.49 -2.46
N ASN A 500 17.94 -11.76 -2.81
CA ASN A 500 18.50 -11.22 -4.06
C ASN A 500 17.83 -11.84 -5.29
N GLN A 501 17.41 -13.11 -5.23
CA GLN A 501 16.56 -13.71 -6.27
C GLN A 501 15.23 -12.96 -6.40
N LEU A 502 14.55 -12.70 -5.27
CA LEU A 502 13.33 -11.88 -5.24
C LEU A 502 13.55 -10.48 -5.84
N LEU A 503 14.65 -9.80 -5.50
CA LEU A 503 14.95 -8.48 -6.05
C LEU A 503 15.19 -8.50 -7.57
N ASN A 504 15.81 -9.55 -8.08
CA ASN A 504 16.01 -9.75 -9.52
C ASN A 504 14.68 -10.05 -10.23
N ASP A 505 13.80 -10.83 -9.62
CA ASP A 505 12.45 -11.08 -10.15
C ASP A 505 11.60 -9.80 -10.22
N LEU A 506 11.95 -8.78 -9.43
CA LEU A 506 11.33 -7.45 -9.39
C LEU A 506 12.12 -6.39 -10.19
N GLU A 507 13.20 -6.74 -10.88
CA GLU A 507 14.18 -5.76 -11.40
C GLU A 507 13.61 -4.70 -12.34
N SER A 508 12.61 -5.05 -13.16
CA SER A 508 11.96 -4.14 -14.09
C SER A 508 10.76 -3.38 -13.50
N ALA A 509 10.49 -3.59 -12.21
CA ALA A 509 9.25 -3.20 -11.56
C ALA A 509 9.51 -2.10 -10.51
N PRO A 510 8.70 -1.02 -10.45
CA PRO A 510 8.83 0.01 -9.41
C PRO A 510 8.74 -0.57 -7.98
N GLU A 511 8.18 -1.77 -7.85
CA GLU A 511 8.09 -2.55 -6.62
C GLU A 511 9.44 -2.89 -5.99
N ARG A 512 10.52 -3.01 -6.78
CA ARG A 512 11.88 -3.18 -6.23
C ARG A 512 12.28 -1.99 -5.38
N ASP A 513 12.08 -0.79 -5.89
CA ASP A 513 12.43 0.45 -5.18
C ASP A 513 11.53 0.66 -3.96
N VAL A 514 10.23 0.35 -4.07
CA VAL A 514 9.30 0.36 -2.93
C VAL A 514 9.76 -0.60 -1.83
N LEU A 515 10.18 -1.81 -2.19
CA LEU A 515 10.64 -2.81 -1.22
C LEU A 515 11.94 -2.38 -0.53
N LEU A 516 12.90 -1.82 -1.28
CA LEU A 516 14.13 -1.27 -0.70
C LEU A 516 13.84 -0.09 0.22
N GLN A 517 12.93 0.81 -0.17
CA GLN A 517 12.48 1.92 0.67
C GLN A 517 11.79 1.41 1.94
N LEU A 518 10.98 0.35 1.84
CA LEU A 518 10.32 -0.27 2.99
C LEU A 518 11.32 -0.90 3.95
N LEU A 519 12.41 -1.48 3.46
CA LEU A 519 13.50 -2.00 4.30
C LEU A 519 14.17 -0.88 5.09
N ASP A 520 14.49 0.24 4.44
CA ASP A 520 15.10 1.40 5.10
C ASP A 520 14.18 1.94 6.21
N LEU A 521 12.87 1.98 5.96
CA LEU A 521 11.89 2.41 6.95
C LEU A 521 11.74 1.41 8.10
N ALA A 522 11.60 0.12 7.79
CA ALA A 522 11.49 -0.94 8.76
C ALA A 522 12.74 -1.05 9.66
N ALA A 523 13.91 -0.67 9.16
CA ALA A 523 15.16 -0.68 9.92
C ALA A 523 15.15 0.29 11.11
N THR A 524 14.26 1.29 11.10
CA THR A 524 14.09 2.27 12.19
C THR A 524 13.18 1.77 13.31
N GLN A 525 12.47 0.66 13.11
CA GLN A 525 11.59 0.04 14.10
C GLN A 525 12.29 -1.11 14.84
N ASP A 526 11.72 -1.56 15.96
CA ASP A 526 12.20 -2.75 16.68
C ASP A 526 11.73 -4.05 16.01
N TYR A 527 12.16 -4.27 14.76
CA TYR A 527 11.81 -5.45 13.98
C TYR A 527 12.31 -6.76 14.61
N ARG A 528 13.32 -6.69 15.49
CA ARG A 528 13.90 -7.88 16.15
C ARG A 528 12.97 -8.40 17.23
N ALA A 529 12.37 -7.51 18.03
CA ALA A 529 11.37 -7.88 19.02
C ALA A 529 10.08 -8.40 18.34
N SER A 530 9.66 -7.80 17.22
CA SER A 530 8.45 -8.22 16.51
C SER A 530 8.59 -9.50 15.68
N PHE A 531 9.80 -10.04 15.51
CA PHE A 531 10.07 -11.12 14.55
C PHE A 531 9.22 -12.39 14.78
N ILE A 532 9.13 -12.88 16.01
CA ILE A 532 8.34 -14.08 16.32
C ILE A 532 6.84 -13.82 16.10
N ASN A 533 6.35 -12.65 16.52
CA ASN A 533 4.95 -12.27 16.33
C ASN A 533 4.61 -12.18 14.84
N ASN A 534 5.50 -11.60 14.04
CA ASN A 534 5.38 -11.52 12.59
C ASN A 534 5.27 -12.91 11.95
N CYS A 535 6.09 -13.88 12.37
CA CYS A 535 5.98 -15.26 11.91
C CYS A 535 4.63 -15.90 12.29
N ILE A 536 4.14 -15.69 13.52
CA ILE A 536 2.84 -16.20 13.99
C ILE A 536 1.71 -15.63 13.11
N HIS A 537 1.68 -14.30 12.94
CA HIS A 537 0.66 -13.64 12.12
C HIS A 537 0.65 -14.15 10.68
N TYR A 538 1.83 -14.26 10.08
CA TYR A 538 1.97 -14.77 8.71
C TYR A 538 1.51 -16.22 8.59
N LEU A 539 1.97 -17.13 9.46
CA LEU A 539 1.55 -18.54 9.44
C LEU A 539 0.04 -18.68 9.60
N GLY A 540 -0.55 -17.96 10.55
CA GLY A 540 -1.99 -17.97 10.73
C GLY A 540 -2.75 -17.45 9.50
N HIS A 541 -2.24 -16.40 8.83
CA HIS A 541 -2.83 -15.91 7.57
C HIS A 541 -2.72 -16.95 6.44
N ARG A 542 -1.57 -17.63 6.31
CA ARG A 542 -1.37 -18.69 5.31
C ARG A 542 -2.32 -19.87 5.53
N LEU A 543 -2.47 -20.32 6.76
CA LEU A 543 -3.43 -21.37 7.11
C LEU A 543 -4.88 -20.96 6.81
N GLN A 544 -5.26 -19.71 7.07
CA GLN A 544 -6.57 -19.18 6.68
C GLN A 544 -6.78 -19.24 5.16
N LYS A 545 -5.78 -18.82 4.38
CA LYS A 545 -5.84 -18.84 2.91
C LYS A 545 -5.97 -20.26 2.36
N ILE A 546 -5.21 -21.22 2.89
CA ILE A 546 -5.31 -22.64 2.52
C ILE A 546 -6.69 -23.21 2.88
N ASN A 547 -7.25 -22.82 4.02
CA ASN A 547 -8.58 -23.26 4.45
C ASN A 547 -9.71 -22.66 3.59
N GLY A 548 -9.54 -21.40 3.15
CA GLY A 548 -10.53 -20.66 2.34
C GLY A 548 -10.52 -21.00 0.84
N ASN A 549 -9.38 -21.42 0.28
CA ASN A 549 -9.22 -21.70 -1.15
C ASN A 549 -9.79 -23.07 -1.56
N ARG A 550 -11.13 -23.22 -1.54
CA ARG A 550 -11.93 -24.10 -2.43
C ARG A 550 -13.41 -23.99 -2.07
N THR A 551 -14.11 -23.01 -2.65
CA THR A 551 -15.56 -23.08 -2.91
C THR A 551 -15.90 -22.24 -4.13
N GLY A 552 -16.05 -22.90 -5.29
CA GLY A 552 -16.98 -22.47 -6.35
C GLY A 552 -18.43 -22.82 -5.99
N ASP A 553 -18.73 -23.06 -4.72
CA ASP A 553 -20.08 -23.32 -4.22
C ASP A 553 -20.50 -22.12 -3.38
N ALA A 554 -21.30 -21.26 -3.99
CA ALA A 554 -22.05 -20.19 -3.34
C ALA A 554 -23.13 -20.78 -2.42
N ARG A 555 -22.70 -21.39 -1.30
CA ARG A 555 -23.56 -21.59 -0.14
C ARG A 555 -22.85 -21.06 1.10
N VAL A 556 -23.27 -19.85 1.44
CA VAL A 556 -23.14 -19.17 2.72
C VAL A 556 -22.98 -20.16 3.88
N SER A 557 -21.74 -20.33 4.39
CA SER A 557 -21.52 -20.86 5.73
C SER A 557 -21.17 -19.67 6.62
N PHE A 558 -22.16 -19.20 7.39
CA PHE A 558 -22.16 -17.86 7.96
C PHE A 558 -21.12 -17.64 9.09
N PHE A 559 -20.57 -18.68 9.77
CA PHE A 559 -19.64 -18.44 10.90
C PHE A 559 -18.60 -19.54 11.25
N ALA A 560 -18.46 -20.66 10.52
CA ALA A 560 -17.71 -21.82 11.04
C ALA A 560 -16.21 -21.87 10.66
N GLY A 561 -15.82 -21.43 9.46
CA GLY A 561 -14.43 -21.62 8.95
C GLY A 561 -13.42 -20.56 9.41
N SER A 562 -13.85 -19.30 9.52
CA SER A 562 -12.95 -18.19 9.93
C SER A 562 -12.72 -18.16 11.44
N ARG A 563 -13.72 -18.55 12.25
CA ARG A 563 -13.61 -18.55 13.72
C ARG A 563 -12.54 -19.52 14.24
N SER A 564 -12.31 -20.68 13.62
CA SER A 564 -11.38 -21.67 14.17
C SER A 564 -9.90 -21.29 13.98
N VAL A 565 -9.51 -20.67 12.87
CA VAL A 565 -8.10 -20.24 12.67
C VAL A 565 -7.79 -18.93 13.40
N GLU A 566 -8.79 -18.09 13.61
CA GLU A 566 -8.68 -16.90 14.46
C GLU A 566 -8.58 -17.29 15.96
N GLN A 567 -9.24 -18.38 16.36
CA GLN A 567 -9.03 -19.06 17.65
C GLN A 567 -7.61 -19.65 17.79
N LEU A 568 -7.03 -20.21 16.72
CA LEU A 568 -5.63 -20.65 16.72
C LEU A 568 -4.64 -19.48 16.93
N LYS A 569 -4.88 -18.34 16.27
CA LYS A 569 -4.07 -17.12 16.45
C LYS A 569 -4.14 -16.56 17.88
N THR A 570 -5.31 -16.64 18.52
CA THR A 570 -5.50 -16.12 19.90
C THR A 570 -4.92 -17.04 20.98
N LYS A 571 -4.76 -18.35 20.70
CA LYS A 571 -4.08 -19.29 21.61
C LYS A 571 -2.55 -19.19 21.54
N ILE A 572 -2.00 -18.88 20.37
CA ILE A 572 -0.56 -18.82 20.11
C ILE A 572 -0.08 -17.38 20.35
N ALA A 573 0.14 -17.02 21.62
CA ALA A 573 0.68 -15.72 22.00
C ALA A 573 2.22 -15.69 21.84
N ALA A 574 2.75 -14.65 21.18
CA ALA A 574 4.18 -14.54 20.84
C ALA A 574 5.11 -14.58 22.06
N GLU A 575 4.67 -14.07 23.22
CA GLU A 575 5.43 -14.01 24.47
C GLU A 575 5.85 -15.39 25.02
N ARG A 576 5.26 -16.47 24.50
CA ARG A 576 5.49 -17.85 24.97
C ARG A 576 6.59 -18.59 24.20
N TYR A 577 7.09 -18.05 23.09
CA TYR A 577 7.98 -18.77 22.18
C TYR A 577 9.31 -18.04 21.98
N LEU A 578 10.40 -18.80 21.97
CA LEU A 578 11.76 -18.29 21.78
C LEU A 578 12.25 -18.50 20.33
N SER A 579 11.57 -19.37 19.56
CA SER A 579 11.96 -19.72 18.19
C SER A 579 10.77 -19.94 17.25
N VAL A 580 11.03 -19.82 15.94
CA VAL A 580 10.05 -20.12 14.89
C VAL A 580 9.69 -21.61 14.85
N SER A 581 10.65 -22.48 15.19
CA SER A 581 10.44 -23.94 15.24
C SER A 581 9.38 -24.31 16.27
N GLU A 582 9.43 -23.71 17.47
CA GLU A 582 8.41 -23.88 18.52
C GLU A 582 7.03 -23.37 18.09
N VAL A 583 6.97 -22.23 17.38
CA VAL A 583 5.71 -21.70 16.84
C VAL A 583 5.07 -22.66 15.83
N VAL A 584 5.86 -23.18 14.88
CA VAL A 584 5.37 -24.12 13.87
C VAL A 584 4.93 -25.44 14.50
N GLU A 585 5.66 -25.89 15.52
CA GLU A 585 5.32 -27.05 16.34
C GLU A 585 3.99 -26.87 17.07
N GLU A 586 3.74 -25.70 17.65
CA GLU A 586 2.47 -25.41 18.30
C GLU A 586 1.30 -25.40 17.32
N TYR A 587 1.47 -24.77 16.15
CA TYR A 587 0.47 -24.83 15.09
C TYR A 587 0.18 -26.28 14.67
N ARG A 588 1.20 -27.15 14.64
CA ARG A 588 1.03 -28.59 14.36
C ARG A 588 0.16 -29.26 15.43
N LYS A 589 0.54 -29.12 16.71
CA LYS A 589 -0.19 -29.72 17.83
C LYS A 589 -1.63 -29.27 17.86
N GLU A 590 -1.89 -27.97 17.73
CA GLU A 590 -3.26 -27.45 17.73
C GLU A 590 -4.08 -27.95 16.53
N LEU A 591 -3.48 -28.13 15.35
CA LEU A 591 -4.14 -28.76 14.19
C LEU A 591 -4.37 -30.27 14.37
N GLU A 592 -3.58 -30.92 15.21
CA GLU A 592 -3.70 -32.34 15.56
C GLU A 592 -4.74 -32.58 16.66
N GLU A 593 -4.77 -31.71 17.67
CA GLU A 593 -5.58 -31.79 18.89
C GLU A 593 -6.96 -31.14 18.76
N SER A 594 -7.15 -30.18 17.84
CA SER A 594 -8.45 -29.51 17.64
C SER A 594 -9.54 -30.49 17.23
N SER A 595 -10.29 -30.99 18.22
CA SER A 595 -11.46 -31.87 18.08
C SER A 595 -12.74 -31.10 17.75
N GLU A 596 -12.77 -29.78 17.96
CA GLU A 596 -13.92 -28.92 17.72
C GLU A 596 -13.58 -27.79 16.73
N GLY A 597 -14.19 -27.80 15.54
CA GLY A 597 -14.15 -26.70 14.57
C GLY A 597 -13.37 -26.95 13.27
N LEU A 598 -12.30 -27.76 13.30
CA LEU A 598 -11.53 -28.14 12.10
C LEU A 598 -11.74 -29.59 11.65
N SER A 599 -12.31 -30.44 12.51
CA SER A 599 -12.06 -31.89 12.45
C SER A 599 -13.22 -32.79 12.03
N THR A 600 -14.48 -32.37 12.00
CA THR A 600 -15.58 -33.33 11.78
C THR A 600 -16.20 -33.33 10.38
N SER A 601 -15.99 -32.32 9.53
CA SER A 601 -16.71 -32.25 8.24
C SER A 601 -15.86 -32.42 6.97
N ARG A 602 -14.52 -32.25 6.99
CA ARG A 602 -13.68 -32.31 5.76
C ARG A 602 -12.21 -32.78 6.01
N PRO A 603 -11.91 -34.08 6.00
CA PRO A 603 -10.56 -34.62 6.26
C PRO A 603 -9.47 -34.13 5.28
N GLU A 604 -9.83 -33.87 4.02
CA GLU A 604 -8.89 -33.36 3.01
C GLU A 604 -8.36 -31.95 3.31
N ARG A 605 -9.14 -31.12 4.02
CA ARG A 605 -8.71 -29.77 4.43
C ARG A 605 -7.65 -29.86 5.52
N ARG A 606 -7.89 -30.69 6.53
CA ARG A 606 -6.93 -30.95 7.61
C ARG A 606 -5.62 -31.52 7.05
N LYS A 607 -5.69 -32.46 6.09
CA LYS A 607 -4.52 -32.99 5.39
C LYS A 607 -3.72 -31.91 4.66
N SER A 608 -4.38 -30.96 4.00
CA SER A 608 -3.72 -29.86 3.30
C SER A 608 -3.03 -28.88 4.25
N LEU A 609 -3.66 -28.57 5.39
CA LEU A 609 -3.08 -27.70 6.43
C LEU A 609 -1.88 -28.36 7.12
N LEU A 610 -2.01 -29.64 7.50
CA LEU A 610 -0.91 -30.41 8.07
C LEU A 610 0.25 -30.55 7.08
N LYS A 611 -0.05 -30.85 5.80
CA LYS A 611 0.99 -30.91 4.75
C LYS A 611 1.79 -29.61 4.69
N TYR A 612 1.14 -28.46 4.68
CA TYR A 612 1.83 -27.16 4.68
C TYR A 612 2.76 -26.98 5.88
N ILE A 613 2.31 -27.33 7.09
CA ILE A 613 3.12 -27.26 8.31
C ILE A 613 4.30 -28.24 8.26
N TYR A 614 4.07 -29.49 7.84
CA TYR A 614 5.12 -30.49 7.66
C TYR A 614 6.18 -30.00 6.65
N ASP A 615 5.77 -29.41 5.52
CA ASP A 615 6.68 -28.88 4.52
C ASP A 615 7.60 -27.77 5.08
N ARG A 616 7.20 -27.05 6.15
CA ARG A 616 8.05 -26.05 6.83
C ARG A 616 9.02 -26.66 7.84
N GLN A 617 8.73 -27.86 8.35
CA GLN A 617 9.61 -28.62 9.24
C GLN A 617 10.56 -29.55 8.47
N SER A 618 10.27 -29.83 7.20
CA SER A 618 11.12 -30.66 6.34
C SER A 618 12.57 -30.16 6.32
N PRO A 619 13.55 -31.07 6.50
CA PRO A 619 14.96 -30.71 6.52
C PRO A 619 15.35 -30.01 5.23
N ILE A 620 16.26 -29.04 5.33
CA ILE A 620 16.90 -28.42 4.16
C ILE A 620 18.22 -29.15 3.96
N LEU A 621 18.28 -29.92 2.87
CA LEU A 621 19.41 -30.78 2.53
C LEU A 621 20.16 -30.19 1.34
N THR A 622 21.47 -30.38 1.31
CA THR A 622 22.28 -30.23 0.09
C THR A 622 21.91 -31.33 -0.91
N ARG A 623 22.23 -31.12 -2.20
CA ARG A 623 21.96 -32.12 -3.24
C ARG A 623 22.63 -33.47 -2.96
N GLU A 624 23.81 -33.45 -2.36
CA GLU A 624 24.54 -34.65 -1.93
C GLU A 624 23.77 -35.38 -0.82
N GLU A 625 23.32 -34.65 0.21
CA GLU A 625 22.51 -35.20 1.29
C GLU A 625 21.13 -35.70 0.82
N GLU A 626 20.53 -35.06 -0.18
CA GLU A 626 19.28 -35.54 -0.82
C GLU A 626 19.49 -36.90 -1.49
N ILE A 627 20.55 -37.04 -2.30
CA ILE A 627 20.89 -38.30 -2.98
C ILE A 627 21.15 -39.39 -1.93
N GLU A 628 21.92 -39.10 -0.88
CA GLU A 628 22.15 -40.05 0.21
C GLU A 628 20.84 -40.45 0.93
N ALA A 629 19.92 -39.51 1.14
CA ALA A 629 18.64 -39.80 1.76
C ALA A 629 17.73 -40.66 0.86
N GLU A 630 17.68 -40.36 -0.45
CA GLU A 630 16.94 -41.14 -1.45
C GLU A 630 17.48 -42.58 -1.55
N GLU A 631 18.80 -42.74 -1.51
CA GLU A 631 19.47 -44.04 -1.49
C GLU A 631 19.14 -44.82 -0.22
N ARG A 632 19.18 -44.19 0.96
CA ARG A 632 18.79 -44.83 2.24
C ARG A 632 17.34 -45.29 2.25
N VAL A 633 16.41 -44.46 1.78
CA VAL A 633 14.98 -44.83 1.70
C VAL A 633 14.77 -45.97 0.71
N SER A 634 15.47 -45.96 -0.42
CA SER A 634 15.41 -47.03 -1.42
C SER A 634 15.95 -48.36 -0.85
N VAL A 635 17.02 -48.31 -0.06
CA VAL A 635 17.59 -49.46 0.65
C VAL A 635 16.65 -49.98 1.74
N GLU A 636 16.02 -49.12 2.54
CA GLU A 636 15.02 -49.55 3.54
C GLU A 636 13.78 -50.19 2.92
N LEU A 637 13.31 -49.68 1.78
CA LEU A 637 12.20 -50.27 1.02
C LEU A 637 12.57 -51.61 0.39
N LEU A 638 13.85 -51.80 0.02
CA LEU A 638 14.41 -53.07 -0.43
C LEU A 638 14.55 -54.10 0.70
N ILE A 639 14.85 -53.65 1.93
CA ILE A 639 14.97 -54.52 3.12
C ILE A 639 13.58 -54.92 3.67
N ARG A 640 12.55 -54.10 3.47
CA ARG A 640 11.16 -54.38 3.88
C ARG A 640 10.37 -55.26 2.88
N ARG A 641 10.88 -55.45 1.66
CA ARG A 641 10.34 -56.40 0.67
C ARG A 641 11.04 -57.74 0.81
#